data_AF-A0A7S4SHZ4-F1
#
_entry.id   AF-A0A7S4SHZ4-F1
#
_cell.length_a   1.000
_cell.length_b   1.000
_cell.length_c   1.000
_cell.angle_alpha   90.00
_cell.angle_beta   90.00
_cell.angle_gamma   90.00
#
_symmetry.space_group_name_H-M   'P 1'
#
loop_
_entity.id
_entity.type
_entity.pdbx_description
1 polymer ?
#
loop_
_entity_poly.entity_id
_entity_poly.type
_entity_poly.pdbx_seq_one_letter_code
_entity_poly.pdbx_strand_id
1 'polypeptide(L)'
;GCTRLPVTNAPYACAAGAQSNCLMHASACGTHLAMQSLPARRPLRSDCLCREHSSPWESPARPAPCRGVGVSSSRTTAMLALVGTTAHLSCRAARRRCGHLSLGVCPRSSLTSLRAAAPGKVHATGVGGSRSSRGAHTSARSSSSSSSSNSGRVCDAGPLGMSTLRQVIFVHRHGARFPTRPTGPEDLSWPQRTQFWDSYRGHLTPVGSKQLADLGEAFRDHYVASAPGLFHGLPALDGNAVVCYTSNVQRTLQSAWSFLLGALGCSTPVFFAFRSDRVISDRIRRSIGVPIFIEDAPRQDDKLFHEWRLHDDYDAWLKDNQQRSPVFHAMADDPRYWQLISKLQDASGLEKLGPDVPMLDRLVAAKDLDTMARIDEAHALPVLPNTEGISLTVEERSMLYSVGNEVKRCWFQDSAAGDVEKSFGRRGAGYLGHKIWRHLHERSAGRSRLRLVEFSCHDTTIAALANHLGIQLPEIDFAAYFVFELHDAAHVTTLSGTGASMDGQIREPAVRILYNPSPSRHGSFAELVPRVPRFKDPCVSQWDQLPVGALSLSALQEHLQITEIEECFQNLVALVDRRALEPTRQQLFSLLERSRATWLSLPQWRLRYLQSFQAFDKDNDGRIGIAEVQALLNEWGHNSDPRVPQMLWELFDCGPEDTITDEEFYLMMRALVGVRGNISAWTQQAQAQGAG
;
A
#
# COMPACT_ATOMS: atom_id res chain seq x y z
N GLY A 1 -18.69 -69.63 13.92
CA GLY A 1 -17.43 -69.06 14.43
C GLY A 1 -16.35 -69.21 13.36
N CYS A 2 -15.82 -68.08 12.90
CA CYS A 2 -14.59 -67.88 12.11
C CYS A 2 -14.24 -68.86 10.99
N THR A 3 -14.57 -68.49 9.75
CA THR A 3 -13.93 -68.98 8.52
C THR A 3 -13.03 -67.88 7.94
N ARG A 4 -11.72 -68.16 7.86
CA ARG A 4 -10.72 -67.34 7.13
C ARG A 4 -10.71 -67.74 5.67
N LEU A 5 -10.76 -66.76 4.77
CA LEU A 5 -10.40 -66.89 3.35
C LEU A 5 -9.08 -66.14 3.09
N PRO A 6 -8.21 -66.62 2.19
CA PRO A 6 -6.96 -65.95 1.83
C PRO A 6 -7.17 -64.96 0.66
N VAL A 7 -6.46 -63.85 0.73
CA VAL A 7 -6.39 -62.80 -0.31
C VAL A 7 -5.45 -63.25 -1.42
N THR A 8 -5.94 -63.21 -2.66
CA THR A 8 -5.16 -63.42 -3.89
C THR A 8 -4.52 -62.11 -4.36
N ASN A 9 -3.20 -62.15 -4.56
CA ASN A 9 -2.42 -61.13 -5.27
C ASN A 9 -2.44 -61.38 -6.79
N ALA A 10 -2.60 -60.32 -7.57
CA ALA A 10 -2.13 -60.25 -8.96
C ALA A 10 -1.66 -58.81 -9.29
N PRO A 11 -0.71 -58.63 -10.21
CA PRO A 11 0.23 -57.50 -10.21
C PRO A 11 -0.09 -56.44 -11.28
N TYR A 12 0.31 -55.19 -11.02
CA TYR A 12 0.52 -54.19 -12.06
C TYR A 12 2.02 -53.86 -12.16
N ALA A 13 2.56 -54.10 -13.34
CA ALA A 13 3.89 -53.72 -13.77
C ALA A 13 3.92 -52.21 -14.07
N CYS A 14 4.94 -51.51 -13.57
CA CYS A 14 5.33 -50.20 -14.08
C CYS A 14 6.83 -50.20 -14.39
N ALA A 15 7.14 -49.64 -15.56
CA ALA A 15 8.42 -49.66 -16.23
C ALA A 15 9.50 -48.85 -15.50
N ALA A 16 10.72 -49.37 -15.57
CA ALA A 16 11.94 -48.67 -15.21
C ALA A 16 12.38 -47.71 -16.33
N GLY A 17 12.94 -46.56 -15.96
CA GLY A 17 13.55 -45.63 -16.91
C GLY A 17 14.21 -44.41 -16.26
N ALA A 18 15.49 -44.56 -15.92
CA ALA A 18 16.55 -43.54 -15.82
C ALA A 18 16.35 -42.30 -14.90
N GLN A 19 16.96 -42.36 -13.71
CA GLN A 19 17.38 -41.18 -12.94
C GLN A 19 18.82 -40.82 -13.30
N SER A 20 19.04 -39.57 -13.71
CA SER A 20 20.37 -38.95 -13.86
C SER A 20 20.71 -38.12 -12.62
N ASN A 21 21.88 -38.41 -12.06
CA ASN A 21 22.52 -37.74 -10.94
C ASN A 21 22.79 -36.24 -11.19
N CYS A 22 22.49 -35.40 -10.19
CA CYS A 22 23.17 -34.12 -9.98
C CYS A 22 23.55 -34.00 -8.50
N LEU A 23 24.84 -34.20 -8.23
CA LEU A 23 25.52 -33.98 -6.96
C LEU A 23 25.75 -32.47 -6.76
N MET A 24 25.20 -31.91 -5.68
CA MET A 24 25.61 -30.61 -5.14
C MET A 24 26.72 -30.83 -4.10
N HIS A 25 27.92 -30.33 -4.40
CA HIS A 25 29.03 -30.23 -3.46
C HIS A 25 28.79 -29.08 -2.49
N ALA A 26 28.67 -29.38 -1.19
CA ALA A 26 28.85 -28.41 -0.11
C ALA A 26 30.25 -28.64 0.50
N SER A 27 31.13 -27.65 0.31
CA SER A 27 32.42 -27.58 1.00
C SER A 27 32.23 -26.79 2.30
N ALA A 28 32.43 -27.46 3.43
CA ALA A 28 32.57 -26.83 4.73
C ALA A 28 33.97 -27.14 5.27
N CYS A 29 34.80 -26.09 5.40
CA CYS A 29 36.07 -26.14 6.11
C CYS A 29 35.83 -26.40 7.60
N GLY A 30 36.49 -27.44 8.12
CA GLY A 30 36.56 -27.72 9.54
C GLY A 30 37.68 -26.94 10.23
N THR A 31 37.50 -26.71 11.53
CA THR A 31 38.59 -26.58 12.49
C THR A 31 38.23 -27.36 13.75
N HIS A 32 39.12 -28.28 14.10
CA HIS A 32 39.14 -29.14 15.28
C HIS A 32 39.19 -28.35 16.59
N LEU A 33 38.52 -28.86 17.64
CA LEU A 33 39.16 -29.00 18.97
C LEU A 33 38.45 -30.04 19.86
N ALA A 34 39.31 -30.89 20.41
CA ALA A 34 39.20 -32.07 21.27
C ALA A 34 38.00 -32.22 22.24
N MET A 35 37.47 -33.45 22.26
CA MET A 35 36.81 -34.06 23.42
C MET A 35 37.86 -34.78 24.29
N GLN A 36 37.79 -34.58 25.61
CA GLN A 36 38.31 -35.51 26.63
C GLN A 36 37.17 -35.89 27.59
N SER A 37 37.27 -37.11 28.09
CA SER A 37 36.24 -37.97 28.69
C SER A 37 36.08 -37.85 30.22
N LEU A 38 34.81 -37.86 30.68
CA LEU A 38 34.18 -38.58 31.84
C LEU A 38 34.77 -38.40 33.28
N PRO A 39 34.04 -38.69 34.41
CA PRO A 39 32.88 -39.58 34.54
C PRO A 39 31.71 -39.14 35.46
N ALA A 40 30.69 -40.00 35.46
CA ALA A 40 29.40 -39.96 36.14
C ALA A 40 29.41 -39.90 37.68
N ARG A 41 28.33 -39.38 38.28
CA ARG A 41 27.75 -39.83 39.56
C ARG A 41 26.24 -39.54 39.67
N ARG A 42 25.62 -40.37 40.51
CA ARG A 42 24.21 -40.79 40.67
C ARG A 42 23.20 -39.76 41.21
N PRO A 43 21.88 -40.08 41.20
CA PRO A 43 20.77 -39.14 41.42
C PRO A 43 20.35 -39.05 42.89
N LEU A 44 19.70 -37.94 43.26
CA LEU A 44 18.94 -37.80 44.51
C LEU A 44 17.53 -37.29 44.23
N ARG A 45 16.55 -38.08 44.65
CA ARG A 45 15.18 -37.64 44.99
C ARG A 45 15.21 -37.03 46.40
N SER A 46 14.42 -35.99 46.63
CA SER A 46 13.33 -35.95 47.64
C SER A 46 12.89 -34.50 47.90
N ASP A 47 11.60 -34.24 47.64
CA ASP A 47 10.63 -33.54 48.50
C ASP A 47 11.07 -32.36 49.37
N CYS A 48 10.44 -31.20 49.19
CA CYS A 48 9.51 -30.63 50.19
C CYS A 48 8.95 -29.24 49.79
N LEU A 49 7.61 -29.19 49.77
CA LEU A 49 6.71 -28.21 50.40
C LEU A 49 6.76 -26.70 50.04
N CYS A 50 5.67 -26.31 49.36
CA CYS A 50 4.72 -25.24 49.69
C CYS A 50 5.24 -23.86 50.15
N ARG A 51 4.90 -22.82 49.37
CA ARG A 51 4.10 -21.69 49.91
C ARG A 51 3.34 -20.96 48.80
N GLU A 52 2.03 -20.92 49.01
CA GLU A 52 1.02 -20.17 48.28
C GLU A 52 1.16 -18.67 48.52
N HIS A 53 0.94 -17.86 47.49
CA HIS A 53 0.36 -16.52 47.61
C HIS A 53 -0.47 -16.24 46.36
N SER A 54 -1.73 -16.67 46.42
CA SER A 54 -2.81 -16.19 45.57
C SER A 54 -3.43 -14.94 46.19
N SER A 55 -3.57 -13.87 45.39
CA SER A 55 -4.49 -12.77 45.68
C SER A 55 -5.34 -12.50 44.44
N PRO A 56 -6.66 -12.30 44.61
CA PRO A 56 -7.61 -12.28 43.50
C PRO A 56 -7.75 -10.87 42.92
N TRP A 57 -7.89 -10.79 41.60
CA TRP A 57 -8.39 -9.59 40.92
C TRP A 57 -9.88 -9.80 40.62
N GLU A 58 -10.70 -8.99 41.27
CA GLU A 58 -12.14 -8.88 41.05
C GLU A 58 -12.42 -8.34 39.63
N SER A 59 -13.31 -9.01 38.91
CA SER A 59 -13.89 -8.55 37.65
C SER A 59 -15.26 -7.93 37.93
N PRO A 60 -15.62 -6.77 37.34
CA PRO A 60 -16.94 -6.20 37.52
C PRO A 60 -18.00 -6.96 36.72
N ALA A 61 -19.15 -7.11 37.36
CA ALA A 61 -20.31 -7.88 36.95
C ALA A 61 -20.95 -7.41 35.64
N ARG A 62 -21.41 -8.39 34.83
CA ARG A 62 -22.35 -8.20 33.72
C ARG A 62 -23.78 -8.05 34.27
N PRO A 63 -24.63 -7.18 33.72
CA PRO A 63 -26.06 -7.20 34.04
C PRO A 63 -26.80 -8.26 33.20
N ALA A 64 -27.75 -8.92 33.85
CA ALA A 64 -28.67 -9.91 33.28
C ALA A 64 -29.79 -9.25 32.42
N PRO A 65 -30.47 -10.02 31.53
CA PRO A 65 -31.46 -9.47 30.61
C PRO A 65 -32.87 -9.46 31.22
N CYS A 66 -33.57 -8.34 31.08
CA CYS A 66 -35.01 -8.24 31.35
C CYS A 66 -35.82 -8.57 30.09
N ARG A 67 -36.74 -9.54 30.21
CA ARG A 67 -37.88 -9.72 29.30
C ARG A 67 -39.02 -8.77 29.71
N GLY A 68 -39.77 -8.24 28.75
CA GLY A 68 -41.11 -7.71 29.02
C GLY A 68 -41.64 -6.61 28.08
N VAL A 69 -42.31 -7.03 27.00
CA VAL A 69 -43.60 -6.55 26.47
C VAL A 69 -43.92 -5.03 26.53
N GLY A 70 -44.11 -4.43 25.34
CA GLY A 70 -45.39 -3.82 24.97
C GLY A 70 -45.58 -2.29 25.05
N VAL A 71 -45.82 -1.72 23.85
CA VAL A 71 -46.90 -0.76 23.52
C VAL A 71 -46.74 0.74 23.88
N SER A 72 -46.70 1.53 22.80
CA SER A 72 -47.42 2.81 22.57
C SER A 72 -46.90 4.16 23.09
N SER A 73 -46.63 5.00 22.08
CA SER A 73 -47.07 6.40 21.89
C SER A 73 -46.55 7.55 22.78
N SER A 74 -46.08 8.56 22.04
CA SER A 74 -46.40 9.98 22.17
C SER A 74 -45.56 10.87 23.10
N ARG A 75 -44.76 11.73 22.43
CA ARG A 75 -44.82 13.20 22.47
C ARG A 75 -44.40 13.96 23.76
N THR A 76 -43.43 14.86 23.53
CA THR A 76 -43.34 16.27 24.00
C THR A 76 -42.54 16.57 25.28
N THR A 77 -41.41 17.27 25.07
CA THR A 77 -40.91 18.51 25.73
C THR A 77 -40.98 18.66 27.25
N ALA A 78 -39.83 18.86 27.89
CA ALA A 78 -39.53 20.07 28.69
C ALA A 78 -38.12 20.07 29.29
N MET A 79 -37.49 21.24 29.22
CA MET A 79 -36.33 21.70 29.98
C MET A 79 -36.53 21.61 31.50
N LEU A 80 -35.45 21.39 32.28
CA LEU A 80 -34.91 22.40 33.21
C LEU A 80 -33.63 21.94 33.90
N ALA A 81 -32.78 22.93 34.16
CA ALA A 81 -31.46 22.89 34.78
C ALA A 81 -31.49 22.50 36.27
N LEU A 82 -30.33 22.09 36.82
CA LEU A 82 -29.63 22.81 37.89
C LEU A 82 -28.31 22.08 38.28
N VAL A 83 -27.24 22.87 38.45
CA VAL A 83 -26.22 22.86 39.54
C VAL A 83 -25.53 21.51 39.84
N GLY A 84 -24.22 21.31 39.69
CA GLY A 84 -23.11 22.19 40.00
C GLY A 84 -22.51 21.81 41.36
N THR A 85 -21.50 20.93 41.38
CA THR A 85 -20.52 20.86 42.49
C THR A 85 -19.18 20.28 42.01
N THR A 86 -18.17 21.13 42.12
CA THR A 86 -16.74 20.87 42.00
C THR A 86 -16.23 20.04 43.18
N ALA A 87 -15.34 19.07 42.94
CA ALA A 87 -14.44 18.54 43.96
C ALA A 87 -13.04 18.31 43.36
N HIS A 88 -12.13 19.20 43.76
CA HIS A 88 -10.68 19.08 43.59
C HIS A 88 -10.15 17.86 44.35
N LEU A 89 -9.28 17.07 43.72
CA LEU A 89 -8.37 16.16 44.42
C LEU A 89 -6.93 16.38 43.94
N SER A 90 -6.09 16.67 44.93
CA SER A 90 -4.67 17.03 44.88
C SER A 90 -3.80 15.86 44.41
N CYS A 91 -2.95 16.09 43.41
CA CYS A 91 -1.87 15.19 43.01
C CYS A 91 -0.64 15.36 43.92
N ARG A 92 -0.24 14.29 44.62
CA ARG A 92 1.07 14.19 45.28
C ARG A 92 2.11 13.62 44.31
N ALA A 93 3.15 14.41 44.08
CA ALA A 93 4.36 14.05 43.35
C ALA A 93 5.20 13.02 44.12
N ALA A 94 5.73 12.02 43.40
CA ALA A 94 6.79 11.14 43.88
C ALA A 94 7.97 11.19 42.88
N ARG A 95 9.03 11.91 43.28
CA ARG A 95 10.34 11.93 42.62
C ARG A 95 11.01 10.56 42.77
N ARG A 96 11.50 9.97 41.67
CA ARG A 96 12.53 8.90 41.71
C ARG A 96 13.76 9.33 40.93
N ARG A 97 14.91 9.14 41.59
CA ARG A 97 16.28 9.43 41.16
C ARG A 97 16.68 8.48 40.03
N CYS A 98 17.25 9.01 38.94
CA CYS A 98 18.00 8.23 37.96
C CYS A 98 19.49 8.32 38.30
N GLY A 99 20.14 7.16 38.43
CA GLY A 99 21.59 7.02 38.59
C GLY A 99 22.29 7.02 37.24
N HIS A 100 23.38 7.76 37.16
CA HIS A 100 24.35 7.77 36.07
C HIS A 100 25.07 6.42 35.94
N LEU A 101 25.15 5.88 34.73
CA LEU A 101 26.16 4.90 34.32
C LEU A 101 26.87 5.44 33.07
N SER A 102 28.14 5.81 33.24
CA SER A 102 29.03 6.29 32.18
C SER A 102 29.54 5.11 31.35
N LEU A 103 29.51 5.30 30.03
CA LEU A 103 29.98 4.38 29.00
C LEU A 103 31.51 4.29 28.98
N GLY A 104 32.02 3.05 29.01
CA GLY A 104 33.43 2.73 28.78
C GLY A 104 33.78 2.75 27.29
N VAL A 105 34.88 3.44 26.98
CA VAL A 105 35.51 3.55 25.67
C VAL A 105 36.24 2.25 25.31
N CYS A 106 36.08 1.77 24.07
CA CYS A 106 36.89 0.70 23.48
C CYS A 106 37.61 1.21 22.22
N PRO A 107 38.91 0.94 22.02
CA PRO A 107 39.69 1.52 20.93
C PRO A 107 39.60 0.71 19.63
N ARG A 108 39.69 1.45 18.52
CA ARG A 108 39.81 0.98 17.14
C ARG A 108 41.08 0.17 16.92
N SER A 109 40.96 -0.98 16.27
CA SER A 109 42.07 -1.65 15.57
C SER A 109 41.93 -1.47 14.06
N SER A 110 43.04 -1.03 13.47
CA SER A 110 43.26 -0.84 12.04
C SER A 110 43.46 -2.18 11.34
N LEU A 111 42.77 -2.40 10.22
CA LEU A 111 43.06 -3.49 9.28
C LEU A 111 43.51 -2.95 7.93
N THR A 112 44.70 -3.41 7.59
CA THR A 112 45.51 -3.18 6.40
C THR A 112 44.88 -3.74 5.12
N SER A 113 45.06 -2.95 4.06
CA SER A 113 44.74 -3.24 2.67
C SER A 113 45.45 -4.50 2.14
N LEU A 114 44.71 -5.38 1.48
CA LEU A 114 45.24 -6.38 0.55
C LEU A 114 44.59 -6.20 -0.82
N ARG A 115 45.44 -5.89 -1.81
CA ARG A 115 45.13 -5.79 -3.24
C ARG A 115 44.73 -7.16 -3.79
N ALA A 116 43.59 -7.23 -4.49
CA ALA A 116 43.21 -8.37 -5.30
C ALA A 116 43.62 -8.17 -6.77
N ALA A 117 44.18 -9.22 -7.35
CA ALA A 117 44.66 -9.32 -8.73
C ALA A 117 43.52 -9.50 -9.75
N ALA A 118 43.77 -9.08 -10.98
CA ALA A 118 42.88 -9.17 -12.14
C ALA A 118 42.66 -10.63 -12.62
N PRO A 119 41.51 -10.96 -13.22
CA PRO A 119 41.32 -12.23 -13.90
C PRO A 119 41.65 -12.15 -15.39
N GLY A 120 42.32 -13.20 -15.88
CA GLY A 120 42.70 -13.40 -17.27
C GLY A 120 41.53 -13.81 -18.17
N LYS A 121 41.69 -13.47 -19.45
CA LYS A 121 40.83 -13.85 -20.58
C LYS A 121 40.90 -15.35 -20.85
N VAL A 122 39.75 -15.97 -21.11
CA VAL A 122 39.66 -17.28 -21.76
C VAL A 122 38.79 -17.14 -23.02
N HIS A 123 39.39 -17.46 -24.17
CA HIS A 123 38.70 -17.70 -25.44
C HIS A 123 38.04 -19.08 -25.41
N ALA A 124 36.80 -19.18 -25.88
CA ALA A 124 36.21 -20.43 -26.31
C ALA A 124 35.51 -20.24 -27.66
N THR A 125 35.94 -21.08 -28.59
CA THR A 125 35.50 -21.26 -29.97
C THR A 125 34.12 -21.91 -30.06
N GLY A 126 33.36 -21.56 -31.10
CA GLY A 126 31.99 -22.01 -31.30
C GLY A 126 31.80 -23.39 -31.94
N VAL A 127 30.55 -23.84 -31.89
CA VAL A 127 29.85 -24.85 -32.72
C VAL A 127 28.35 -24.49 -32.50
N GLY A 128 27.46 -24.22 -33.46
CA GLY A 128 27.23 -24.84 -34.77
C GLY A 128 26.08 -25.83 -34.67
N GLY A 129 24.81 -25.41 -34.80
CA GLY A 129 23.68 -26.34 -34.80
C GLY A 129 22.33 -25.70 -35.11
N SER A 130 21.78 -26.02 -36.29
CA SER A 130 20.47 -25.61 -36.79
C SER A 130 19.40 -26.68 -36.56
N ARG A 131 18.13 -26.25 -36.44
CA ARG A 131 16.85 -26.88 -36.89
C ARG A 131 15.69 -26.22 -36.12
N SER A 132 14.81 -25.41 -36.73
CA SER A 132 13.65 -25.78 -37.57
C SER A 132 12.60 -26.68 -36.89
N SER A 133 11.48 -26.10 -36.48
CA SER A 133 10.15 -26.52 -36.98
C SER A 133 9.04 -25.53 -36.60
N ARG A 134 8.20 -25.25 -37.60
CA ARG A 134 7.02 -24.38 -37.62
C ARG A 134 5.83 -25.01 -36.86
N GLY A 135 5.00 -24.16 -36.26
CA GLY A 135 3.61 -24.46 -35.92
C GLY A 135 2.75 -23.23 -36.17
N ALA A 136 1.94 -23.27 -37.22
CA ALA A 136 1.05 -22.19 -37.63
C ALA A 136 -0.34 -22.37 -37.00
N HIS A 137 -0.84 -21.34 -36.32
CA HIS A 137 -2.26 -21.22 -35.96
C HIS A 137 -2.89 -20.12 -36.81
N THR A 138 -3.93 -20.51 -37.55
CA THR A 138 -4.79 -19.65 -38.36
C THR A 138 -5.83 -18.96 -37.49
N SER A 139 -5.80 -17.64 -37.43
CA SER A 139 -6.85 -16.82 -36.80
C SER A 139 -7.79 -16.22 -37.86
N ALA A 140 -9.09 -16.37 -37.62
CA ALA A 140 -10.16 -15.87 -38.45
C ALA A 140 -10.25 -14.33 -38.42
N ARG A 141 -10.46 -13.73 -39.60
CA ARG A 141 -10.74 -12.30 -39.80
C ARG A 141 -12.19 -12.00 -39.43
N SER A 142 -12.40 -11.12 -38.45
CA SER A 142 -13.64 -10.35 -38.30
C SER A 142 -13.42 -8.92 -38.82
N SER A 143 -14.36 -8.47 -39.64
CA SER A 143 -14.41 -7.15 -40.26
C SER A 143 -14.87 -6.08 -39.27
N SER A 144 -14.02 -5.09 -38.98
CA SER A 144 -14.38 -3.90 -38.20
C SER A 144 -14.74 -2.72 -39.11
N SER A 145 -15.88 -2.12 -38.81
CA SER A 145 -16.33 -0.83 -39.34
C SER A 145 -15.56 0.32 -38.67
N SER A 146 -15.08 1.25 -39.47
CA SER A 146 -14.28 2.40 -39.05
C SER A 146 -15.16 3.54 -38.56
N SER A 147 -15.26 3.73 -37.24
CA SER A 147 -15.67 4.99 -36.63
C SER A 147 -14.43 5.80 -36.25
N SER A 148 -14.34 7.02 -36.77
CA SER A 148 -13.26 7.97 -36.47
C SER A 148 -13.47 8.59 -35.09
N SER A 149 -13.01 7.92 -34.04
CA SER A 149 -12.88 8.51 -32.71
C SER A 149 -11.50 9.14 -32.57
N ASN A 150 -11.46 10.33 -31.95
CA ASN A 150 -10.26 11.10 -31.67
C ASN A 150 -9.48 10.42 -30.52
N SER A 151 -8.90 9.24 -30.79
CA SER A 151 -8.06 8.50 -29.85
C SER A 151 -6.83 9.35 -29.55
N GLY A 152 -6.59 9.69 -28.28
CA GLY A 152 -5.35 10.34 -27.86
C GLY A 152 -4.16 9.66 -28.53
N ARG A 153 -3.22 10.45 -29.08
CA ARG A 153 -2.09 9.95 -29.87
C ARG A 153 -1.36 8.86 -29.08
N VAL A 154 -1.62 7.60 -29.42
CA VAL A 154 -0.82 6.47 -28.96
C VAL A 154 0.52 6.62 -29.66
N CYS A 155 1.52 6.97 -28.88
CA CYS A 155 2.89 7.03 -29.36
C CYS A 155 3.36 5.60 -29.60
N ASP A 156 3.69 5.28 -30.85
CA ASP A 156 4.38 4.03 -31.22
C ASP A 156 5.82 4.12 -30.68
N ALA A 157 5.94 3.90 -29.37
CA ALA A 157 7.19 4.02 -28.66
C ALA A 157 7.98 2.74 -28.94
N GLY A 158 9.02 2.87 -29.78
CA GLY A 158 10.10 1.88 -29.78
C GLY A 158 10.59 1.63 -28.33
N PRO A 159 11.32 0.53 -28.07
CA PRO A 159 11.68 0.13 -26.72
C PRO A 159 12.37 1.29 -25.97
N LEU A 160 11.65 1.91 -25.03
CA LEU A 160 12.20 2.99 -24.20
C LEU A 160 13.27 2.37 -23.32
N GLY A 161 14.53 2.72 -23.60
CA GLY A 161 15.67 2.19 -22.87
C GLY A 161 15.77 2.77 -21.46
N MET A 162 16.44 2.02 -20.58
CA MET A 162 16.79 2.43 -19.21
C MET A 162 17.52 3.77 -19.12
N SER A 163 18.18 4.22 -20.20
CA SER A 163 18.86 5.52 -20.27
C SER A 163 17.92 6.73 -20.15
N THR A 164 16.65 6.56 -20.52
CA THR A 164 15.63 7.61 -20.45
C THR A 164 14.87 7.60 -19.11
N LEU A 165 14.96 6.52 -18.32
CA LEU A 165 14.24 6.39 -17.06
C LEU A 165 14.69 7.47 -16.06
N ARG A 166 13.72 8.09 -15.38
CA ARG A 166 13.95 9.17 -14.42
C ARG A 166 13.42 8.91 -13.03
N GLN A 167 12.30 8.21 -12.93
CA GLN A 167 11.66 7.83 -11.67
C GLN A 167 10.78 6.61 -11.89
N VAL A 168 10.64 5.80 -10.85
CA VAL A 168 9.70 4.70 -10.77
C VAL A 168 8.77 4.93 -9.57
N ILE A 169 7.47 4.79 -9.80
CA ILE A 169 6.47 4.71 -8.73
C ILE A 169 5.96 3.27 -8.68
N PHE A 170 6.00 2.67 -7.49
CA PHE A 170 5.65 1.28 -7.24
C PHE A 170 4.45 1.21 -6.29
N VAL A 171 3.30 0.73 -6.76
CA VAL A 171 2.08 0.62 -5.96
C VAL A 171 1.74 -0.86 -5.82
N HIS A 172 1.82 -1.42 -4.61
CA HIS A 172 1.67 -2.86 -4.44
C HIS A 172 0.73 -3.22 -3.29
N ARG A 173 0.07 -4.37 -3.44
CA ARG A 173 -0.63 -5.06 -2.36
C ARG A 173 0.40 -5.62 -1.38
N HIS A 174 0.03 -5.72 -0.11
CA HIS A 174 0.80 -6.51 0.86
C HIS A 174 0.98 -7.98 0.42
N GLY A 175 1.96 -8.66 1.03
CA GLY A 175 2.22 -10.09 0.81
C GLY A 175 1.22 -11.00 1.50
N ALA A 176 1.47 -12.31 1.42
CA ALA A 176 0.70 -13.33 2.12
C ALA A 176 0.62 -13.05 3.63
N ARG A 177 -0.55 -13.29 4.20
CA ARG A 177 -0.89 -12.93 5.58
C ARG A 177 -1.67 -14.04 6.24
N PHE A 178 -1.73 -14.01 7.57
CA PHE A 178 -2.69 -14.83 8.28
C PHE A 178 -4.13 -14.42 7.90
N PRO A 179 -5.09 -15.35 8.00
CA PRO A 179 -6.51 -15.03 7.92
C PRO A 179 -6.92 -13.90 8.86
N THR A 180 -7.98 -13.17 8.52
CA THR A 180 -8.55 -12.13 9.41
C THR A 180 -9.56 -12.67 10.41
N ARG A 181 -10.02 -13.90 10.21
CA ARG A 181 -10.96 -14.63 11.06
C ARG A 181 -10.76 -16.14 10.86
N PRO A 182 -11.15 -16.98 11.82
CA PRO A 182 -11.17 -18.43 11.64
C PRO A 182 -12.11 -18.85 10.51
N THR A 183 -11.76 -19.93 9.80
CA THR A 183 -12.56 -20.52 8.72
C THR A 183 -13.45 -21.63 9.26
N GLY A 184 -14.34 -21.26 10.18
CA GLY A 184 -15.19 -22.21 10.89
C GLY A 184 -14.53 -22.79 12.14
N PRO A 185 -15.31 -23.47 13.01
CA PRO A 185 -14.85 -23.98 14.31
C PRO A 185 -13.81 -25.10 14.21
N GLU A 186 -13.57 -25.66 13.03
CA GLU A 186 -12.80 -26.90 12.83
C GLU A 186 -11.70 -26.78 11.77
N ASP A 187 -11.29 -25.55 11.44
CA ASP A 187 -10.16 -25.31 10.55
C ASP A 187 -8.84 -25.82 11.17
N LEU A 188 -8.22 -26.80 10.53
CA LEU A 188 -7.00 -27.44 11.03
C LEU A 188 -5.71 -26.72 10.61
N SER A 189 -5.79 -25.76 9.66
CA SER A 189 -4.62 -25.02 9.16
C SER A 189 -4.13 -23.95 10.13
N TRP A 190 -5.03 -23.41 10.95
CA TRP A 190 -4.76 -22.23 11.76
C TRP A 190 -5.07 -22.47 13.25
N PRO A 191 -4.30 -21.88 14.18
CA PRO A 191 -4.56 -22.06 15.61
C PRO A 191 -5.97 -21.60 16.02
N GLN A 192 -6.73 -22.47 16.69
CA GLN A 192 -8.11 -22.17 17.11
C GLN A 192 -8.21 -21.34 18.40
N ARG A 193 -7.09 -21.11 19.10
CA ARG A 193 -7.08 -20.34 20.35
C ARG A 193 -7.34 -18.86 20.07
N THR A 194 -8.28 -18.25 20.80
CA THR A 194 -8.64 -16.82 20.68
C THR A 194 -7.41 -15.90 20.78
N GLN A 195 -6.47 -16.20 21.67
CA GLN A 195 -5.22 -15.45 21.84
C GLN A 195 -4.43 -15.29 20.53
N PHE A 196 -4.42 -16.32 19.68
CA PHE A 196 -3.76 -16.24 18.38
C PHE A 196 -4.46 -15.19 17.49
N TRP A 197 -5.78 -15.25 17.41
CA TRP A 197 -6.57 -14.34 16.58
C TRP A 197 -6.54 -12.90 17.09
N ASP A 198 -6.53 -12.70 18.40
CA ASP A 198 -6.41 -11.36 19.00
C ASP A 198 -5.07 -10.71 18.67
N SER A 199 -4.01 -11.53 18.56
CA SER A 199 -2.63 -11.04 18.40
C SER A 199 -2.12 -11.04 16.97
N TYR A 200 -2.61 -11.93 16.09
CA TYR A 200 -1.98 -12.21 14.78
C TYR A 200 -2.92 -12.15 13.58
N ARG A 201 -4.23 -11.98 13.77
CA ARG A 201 -5.18 -11.98 12.64
C ARG A 201 -4.80 -10.94 11.59
N GLY A 202 -4.70 -11.37 10.34
CA GLY A 202 -4.36 -10.48 9.24
C GLY A 202 -2.95 -9.89 9.28
N HIS A 203 -2.05 -10.37 10.15
CA HIS A 203 -0.64 -9.97 10.14
C HIS A 203 0.07 -10.58 8.93
N LEU A 204 1.10 -9.90 8.43
CA LEU A 204 1.99 -10.44 7.42
C LEU A 204 2.70 -11.69 7.97
N THR A 205 2.82 -12.73 7.17
CA THR A 205 3.56 -13.94 7.55
C THR A 205 5.00 -13.89 7.03
N PRO A 206 5.90 -14.77 7.51
CA PRO A 206 7.23 -14.91 6.91
C PRO A 206 7.20 -15.21 5.41
N VAL A 207 6.19 -15.94 4.94
CA VAL A 207 5.96 -16.18 3.50
C VAL A 207 5.69 -14.85 2.78
N GLY A 208 4.79 -14.03 3.31
CA GLY A 208 4.51 -12.71 2.74
C GLY A 208 5.71 -11.77 2.77
N SER A 209 6.48 -11.76 3.86
CA SER A 209 7.74 -11.00 3.92
C SER A 209 8.72 -11.46 2.86
N LYS A 210 8.89 -12.78 2.67
CA LYS A 210 9.78 -13.31 1.63
C LYS A 210 9.31 -12.92 0.23
N GLN A 211 8.00 -13.03 -0.06
CA GLN A 211 7.43 -12.60 -1.34
C GLN A 211 7.82 -11.15 -1.70
N LEU A 212 7.75 -10.24 -0.72
CA LEU A 212 8.09 -8.83 -0.96
C LEU A 212 9.60 -8.59 -1.02
N ALA A 213 10.39 -9.30 -0.22
CA ALA A 213 11.85 -9.21 -0.30
C ALA A 213 12.37 -9.71 -1.65
N ASP A 214 11.88 -10.85 -2.14
CA ASP A 214 12.21 -11.39 -3.45
C ASP A 214 11.75 -10.44 -4.58
N LEU A 215 10.56 -9.84 -4.44
CA LEU A 215 10.07 -8.83 -5.36
C LEU A 215 10.96 -7.58 -5.38
N GLY A 216 11.42 -7.14 -4.20
CA GLY A 216 12.39 -6.06 -4.07
C GLY A 216 13.73 -6.39 -4.72
N GLU A 217 14.23 -7.63 -4.57
CA GLU A 217 15.43 -8.09 -5.25
C GLU A 217 15.27 -8.08 -6.77
N ALA A 218 14.15 -8.61 -7.28
CA ALA A 218 13.85 -8.54 -8.72
C ALA A 218 13.75 -7.09 -9.23
N PHE A 219 13.21 -6.18 -8.41
CA PHE A 219 13.19 -4.74 -8.70
C PHE A 219 14.62 -4.19 -8.78
N ARG A 220 15.48 -4.52 -7.82
CA ARG A 220 16.89 -4.10 -7.79
C ARG A 220 17.64 -4.56 -9.02
N ASP A 221 17.46 -5.81 -9.41
CA ASP A 221 18.13 -6.38 -10.58
C ASP A 221 17.71 -5.66 -11.88
N HIS A 222 16.42 -5.35 -12.00
CA HIS A 222 15.88 -4.67 -13.19
C HIS A 222 16.23 -3.19 -13.24
N TYR A 223 15.93 -2.44 -12.18
CA TYR A 223 16.01 -0.98 -12.18
C TYR A 223 17.31 -0.43 -11.66
N VAL A 224 17.99 -1.10 -10.73
CA VAL A 224 19.17 -0.57 -10.03
C VAL A 224 20.47 -1.10 -10.61
N ALA A 225 20.53 -2.40 -10.89
CA ALA A 225 21.74 -3.07 -11.40
C ALA A 225 21.97 -2.86 -12.90
N SER A 226 20.93 -2.47 -13.66
CA SER A 226 21.07 -2.10 -15.07
C SER A 226 21.90 -0.82 -15.23
N ALA A 227 22.64 -0.65 -16.33
CA ALA A 227 23.41 0.57 -16.58
C ALA A 227 22.59 1.58 -17.39
N PRO A 228 22.48 2.87 -17.02
CA PRO A 228 23.17 3.52 -15.87
C PRO A 228 22.56 3.18 -14.50
N GLY A 229 21.30 2.74 -14.45
CA GLY A 229 20.59 2.36 -13.22
C GLY A 229 19.78 3.52 -12.65
N LEU A 230 18.67 3.22 -11.97
CA LEU A 230 17.70 4.20 -11.46
C LEU A 230 18.34 5.22 -10.49
N PHE A 231 19.32 4.75 -9.71
CA PHE A 231 20.02 5.55 -8.71
C PHE A 231 21.42 6.02 -9.16
N HIS A 232 21.71 5.94 -10.47
CA HIS A 232 22.99 6.38 -11.01
C HIS A 232 23.32 7.82 -10.64
N GLY A 233 24.58 8.06 -10.25
CA GLY A 233 25.08 9.39 -9.94
C GLY A 233 24.56 10.00 -8.64
N LEU A 234 23.79 9.26 -7.84
CA LEU A 234 23.42 9.70 -6.49
C LEU A 234 24.58 9.44 -5.51
N PRO A 235 24.91 10.40 -4.63
CA PRO A 235 25.98 10.22 -3.64
C PRO A 235 25.58 9.27 -2.51
N ALA A 236 24.28 9.16 -2.22
CA ALA A 236 23.70 8.31 -1.18
C ALA A 236 22.25 7.94 -1.52
N LEU A 237 21.78 6.82 -1.00
CA LEU A 237 20.37 6.41 -1.02
C LEU A 237 19.71 6.85 0.29
N ASP A 238 18.92 7.91 0.23
CA ASP A 238 18.28 8.54 1.39
C ASP A 238 16.85 9.00 1.06
N GLY A 239 16.21 9.71 1.99
CA GLY A 239 14.86 10.24 1.83
C GLY A 239 14.66 11.28 0.71
N ASN A 240 15.72 11.72 0.01
CA ASN A 240 15.61 12.53 -1.21
C ASN A 240 15.57 11.68 -2.48
N ALA A 241 16.08 10.45 -2.42
CA ALA A 241 16.11 9.51 -3.53
C ALA A 241 14.92 8.55 -3.49
N VAL A 242 14.51 8.14 -2.28
CA VAL A 242 13.46 7.15 -2.07
C VAL A 242 12.47 7.64 -1.02
N VAL A 243 11.19 7.41 -1.26
CA VAL A 243 10.15 7.61 -0.25
C VAL A 243 9.15 6.47 -0.30
N CYS A 244 8.69 6.02 0.86
CA CYS A 244 7.64 5.02 0.98
C CYS A 244 6.44 5.58 1.75
N TYR A 245 5.25 5.18 1.32
CA TYR A 245 3.96 5.45 1.95
C TYR A 245 3.28 4.11 2.27
N THR A 246 2.72 3.98 3.46
CA THR A 246 1.96 2.81 3.88
C THR A 246 0.69 3.22 4.62
N SER A 247 -0.38 2.43 4.46
CA SER A 247 -1.52 2.53 5.36
C SER A 247 -1.09 2.14 6.79
N ASN A 248 -1.86 2.58 7.78
CA ASN A 248 -1.61 2.27 9.20
C ASN A 248 -2.07 0.85 9.56
N VAL A 249 -1.49 -0.15 8.89
CA VAL A 249 -1.75 -1.57 9.13
C VAL A 249 -0.43 -2.34 9.13
N GLN A 250 -0.25 -3.21 10.13
CA GLN A 250 0.98 -3.99 10.29
C GLN A 250 1.43 -4.67 8.99
N ARG A 251 0.51 -5.28 8.24
CA ARG A 251 0.87 -6.05 7.04
C ARG A 251 1.36 -5.20 5.88
N THR A 252 0.87 -3.98 5.73
CA THR A 252 1.34 -3.04 4.69
C THR A 252 2.66 -2.42 5.11
N LEU A 253 2.80 -2.06 6.38
CA LEU A 253 4.06 -1.55 6.95
C LEU A 253 5.20 -2.57 6.80
N GLN A 254 4.98 -3.83 7.17
CA GLN A 254 6.01 -4.86 7.02
C GLN A 254 6.26 -5.27 5.58
N SER A 255 5.24 -5.18 4.71
CA SER A 255 5.42 -5.41 3.27
C SER A 255 6.34 -4.36 2.66
N ALA A 256 6.11 -3.09 3.01
CA ALA A 256 6.97 -1.98 2.58
C ALA A 256 8.42 -2.19 3.01
N TRP A 257 8.61 -2.50 4.29
CA TRP A 257 9.95 -2.73 4.81
C TRP A 257 10.64 -3.93 4.13
N SER A 258 9.92 -5.04 3.94
CA SER A 258 10.45 -6.23 3.26
C SER A 258 10.85 -5.93 1.82
N PHE A 259 10.01 -5.20 1.08
CA PHE A 259 10.31 -4.76 -0.28
C PHE A 259 11.56 -3.89 -0.34
N LEU A 260 11.66 -2.85 0.51
CA LEU A 260 12.83 -1.96 0.52
C LEU A 260 14.13 -2.68 0.88
N LEU A 261 14.09 -3.67 1.78
CA LEU A 261 15.26 -4.50 2.09
C LEU A 261 15.77 -5.25 0.85
N GLY A 262 14.86 -5.79 0.03
CA GLY A 262 15.20 -6.39 -1.27
C GLY A 262 15.70 -5.34 -2.28
N ALA A 263 14.94 -4.25 -2.45
CA ALA A 263 15.17 -3.24 -3.49
C ALA A 263 16.44 -2.42 -3.28
N LEU A 264 16.78 -2.08 -2.02
CA LEU A 264 17.90 -1.20 -1.68
C LEU A 264 19.09 -1.93 -1.05
N GLY A 265 18.92 -3.21 -0.71
CA GLY A 265 19.90 -4.00 0.02
C GLY A 265 19.97 -3.66 1.52
N CYS A 266 20.65 -4.51 2.28
CA CYS A 266 20.73 -4.40 3.75
C CYS A 266 21.58 -3.23 4.26
N SER A 267 22.37 -2.58 3.40
CA SER A 267 23.23 -1.45 3.76
C SER A 267 22.49 -0.11 3.82
N THR A 268 21.29 -0.02 3.24
CA THR A 268 20.52 1.23 3.21
C THR A 268 19.61 1.29 4.43
N PRO A 269 19.83 2.23 5.37
CA PRO A 269 18.98 2.33 6.55
C PRO A 269 17.57 2.76 6.16
N VAL A 270 16.57 2.10 6.76
CA VAL A 270 15.15 2.39 6.59
C VAL A 270 14.56 2.67 7.97
N PHE A 271 13.71 3.68 8.08
CA PHE A 271 13.07 4.04 9.34
C PHE A 271 11.59 4.36 9.14
N PHE A 272 10.83 4.30 10.23
CA PHE A 272 9.40 4.60 10.23
C PHE A 272 9.16 6.02 10.74
N ALA A 273 8.23 6.72 10.10
CA ALA A 273 7.77 8.02 10.52
C ALA A 273 6.25 8.09 10.29
N PHE A 274 5.52 8.77 11.17
CA PHE A 274 4.15 9.12 10.83
C PHE A 274 4.14 10.19 9.73
N ARG A 275 3.05 10.26 8.98
CA ARG A 275 2.87 11.27 7.93
C ARG A 275 2.82 12.68 8.52
N SER A 276 2.36 12.83 9.76
CA SER A 276 2.41 14.06 10.55
C SER A 276 3.84 14.50 10.82
N ASP A 277 4.74 13.52 10.99
CA ASP A 277 6.16 13.73 11.26
C ASP A 277 6.93 14.15 9.99
N ARG A 278 6.27 14.27 8.82
CA ARG A 278 6.92 14.70 7.57
C ARG A 278 7.63 16.04 7.64
N VAL A 279 7.36 16.83 8.67
CA VAL A 279 8.07 18.08 8.94
C VAL A 279 9.54 17.82 9.33
N ILE A 280 9.97 16.55 9.48
CA ILE A 280 11.38 16.17 9.61
C ILE A 280 12.23 16.87 8.53
N SER A 281 13.16 17.72 8.99
CA SER A 281 14.02 18.51 8.13
C SER A 281 14.75 17.65 7.09
N ASP A 282 14.99 18.20 5.89
CA ASP A 282 15.80 17.56 4.84
C ASP A 282 17.16 17.07 5.35
N ARG A 283 17.69 17.72 6.40
CA ARG A 283 18.92 17.30 7.05
C ARG A 283 18.77 15.94 7.70
N ILE A 284 17.67 15.71 8.42
CA ILE A 284 17.38 14.45 9.09
C ILE A 284 17.09 13.35 8.06
N ARG A 285 16.34 13.66 6.99
CA ARG A 285 16.09 12.70 5.89
C ARG A 285 17.40 12.23 5.24
N ARG A 286 18.38 13.13 5.11
CA ARG A 286 19.73 12.79 4.60
C ARG A 286 20.56 11.98 5.58
N SER A 287 20.42 12.21 6.89
CA SER A 287 21.28 11.59 7.89
C SER A 287 20.80 10.23 8.37
N ILE A 288 19.49 9.96 8.35
CA ILE A 288 18.93 8.73 8.92
C ILE A 288 18.79 7.62 7.87
N GLY A 289 18.28 7.93 6.67
CA GLY A 289 18.01 6.92 5.64
C GLY A 289 16.72 7.14 4.87
N VAL A 290 16.09 6.05 4.44
CA VAL A 290 14.84 6.05 3.68
C VAL A 290 13.64 5.99 4.62
N PRO A 291 12.71 6.97 4.58
CA PRO A 291 11.51 6.95 5.41
C PRO A 291 10.40 6.08 4.82
N ILE A 292 9.77 5.28 5.68
CA ILE A 292 8.45 4.70 5.49
C ILE A 292 7.45 5.57 6.24
N PHE A 293 6.67 6.35 5.50
CA PHE A 293 5.63 7.21 6.05
C PHE A 293 4.33 6.44 6.27
N ILE A 294 3.91 6.34 7.53
CA ILE A 294 2.68 5.69 7.97
C ILE A 294 1.58 6.74 7.98
N GLU A 295 0.43 6.46 7.36
CA GLU A 295 -0.74 7.34 7.49
C GLU A 295 -1.14 7.53 8.95
N ASP A 296 -1.32 8.79 9.38
CA ASP A 296 -1.64 9.14 10.77
C ASP A 296 -3.04 8.69 11.16
N ALA A 297 -3.94 8.76 10.18
CA ALA A 297 -5.34 8.51 10.35
C ALA A 297 -5.59 7.06 10.79
N PRO A 298 -6.46 6.82 11.80
CA PRO A 298 -7.08 5.51 11.91
C PRO A 298 -7.77 5.19 10.57
N ARG A 299 -8.00 3.91 10.28
CA ARG A 299 -8.49 3.44 8.97
C ARG A 299 -9.74 4.13 8.41
N GLN A 300 -10.46 4.92 9.19
CA GLN A 300 -11.65 5.67 8.77
C GLN A 300 -11.30 6.99 8.05
N ASP A 301 -10.14 7.60 8.33
CA ASP A 301 -9.73 8.90 7.77
C ASP A 301 -8.55 8.83 6.79
N ASP A 302 -8.15 7.62 6.42
CA ASP A 302 -7.05 7.34 5.48
C ASP A 302 -7.46 7.68 4.04
N LYS A 303 -7.17 8.92 3.65
CA LYS A 303 -7.47 9.42 2.30
C LYS A 303 -6.58 8.83 1.22
N LEU A 304 -5.39 8.32 1.58
CA LEU A 304 -4.43 7.86 0.58
C LEU A 304 -4.75 6.45 0.10
N PHE A 305 -5.12 5.55 1.01
CA PHE A 305 -5.33 4.14 0.66
C PHE A 305 -6.79 3.70 0.81
N HIS A 306 -7.65 4.51 1.44
CA HIS A 306 -9.06 4.17 1.73
C HIS A 306 -10.02 5.34 1.49
N GLU A 307 -9.80 6.18 0.47
CA GLU A 307 -10.63 7.36 0.17
C GLU A 307 -12.12 7.03 0.04
N TRP A 308 -12.46 5.84 -0.49
CA TRP A 308 -13.84 5.35 -0.58
C TRP A 308 -14.58 5.31 0.75
N ARG A 309 -13.87 5.17 1.88
CA ARG A 309 -14.49 5.17 3.22
C ARG A 309 -14.97 6.53 3.67
N LEU A 310 -14.54 7.59 3.00
CA LEU A 310 -14.97 8.97 3.25
C LEU A 310 -16.35 9.25 2.64
N HIS A 311 -16.92 8.29 1.92
CA HIS A 311 -18.17 8.42 1.20
C HIS A 311 -19.25 7.52 1.81
N ASP A 312 -20.20 8.15 2.50
CA ASP A 312 -21.28 7.46 3.24
C ASP A 312 -22.20 6.62 2.32
N ASP A 313 -22.24 6.91 1.02
CA ASP A 313 -23.03 6.18 0.01
C ASP A 313 -22.32 4.94 -0.55
N TYR A 314 -21.04 4.71 -0.23
CA TYR A 314 -20.25 3.62 -0.83
C TYR A 314 -20.84 2.24 -0.54
N ASP A 315 -21.20 1.94 0.72
CA ASP A 315 -21.69 0.60 1.08
C ASP A 315 -23.06 0.31 0.42
N ALA A 316 -23.91 1.32 0.31
CA ALA A 316 -25.19 1.22 -0.39
C ALA A 316 -24.98 1.02 -1.90
N TRP A 317 -24.08 1.80 -2.50
CA TRP A 317 -23.70 1.67 -3.91
C TRP A 317 -23.10 0.29 -4.19
N LEU A 318 -22.19 -0.20 -3.35
CA LEU A 318 -21.52 -1.50 -3.52
C LEU A 318 -22.54 -2.64 -3.50
N LYS A 319 -23.47 -2.61 -2.55
CA LYS A 319 -24.52 -3.63 -2.43
C LYS A 319 -25.41 -3.62 -3.68
N ASP A 320 -25.90 -2.45 -4.10
CA ASP A 320 -26.69 -2.31 -5.33
C ASP A 320 -25.90 -2.80 -6.55
N ASN A 321 -24.64 -2.39 -6.67
CA ASN A 321 -23.77 -2.75 -7.77
C ASN A 321 -23.57 -4.27 -7.90
N GLN A 322 -23.35 -4.97 -6.77
CA GLN A 322 -23.27 -6.43 -6.75
C GLN A 322 -24.59 -7.08 -7.18
N GLN A 323 -25.73 -6.58 -6.70
CA GLN A 323 -27.05 -7.09 -7.07
C GLN A 323 -27.38 -6.90 -8.55
N ARG A 324 -26.79 -5.89 -9.21
CA ARG A 324 -26.95 -5.66 -10.65
C ARG A 324 -25.96 -6.44 -11.52
N SER A 325 -25.02 -7.21 -10.96
CA SER A 325 -23.98 -7.87 -11.76
C SER A 325 -24.56 -8.98 -12.65
N PRO A 326 -24.47 -8.88 -13.98
CA PRO A 326 -24.93 -9.94 -14.88
C PRO A 326 -24.10 -11.22 -14.72
N VAL A 327 -22.84 -11.10 -14.28
CA VAL A 327 -21.97 -12.25 -14.00
C VAL A 327 -22.47 -13.01 -12.78
N PHE A 328 -22.88 -12.31 -11.71
CA PHE A 328 -23.45 -12.99 -10.56
C PHE A 328 -24.80 -13.62 -10.85
N HIS A 329 -25.67 -12.98 -11.65
CA HIS A 329 -26.92 -13.60 -12.09
C HIS A 329 -26.64 -14.88 -12.89
N ALA A 330 -25.70 -14.84 -13.84
CA ALA A 330 -25.29 -16.03 -14.58
C ALA A 330 -24.71 -17.14 -13.69
N MET A 331 -23.90 -16.79 -12.68
CA MET A 331 -23.40 -17.74 -11.69
C MET A 331 -24.52 -18.30 -10.81
N ALA A 332 -25.51 -17.48 -10.43
CA ALA A 332 -26.65 -17.89 -9.62
C ALA A 332 -27.60 -18.81 -10.39
N ASP A 333 -27.66 -18.70 -11.72
CA ASP A 333 -28.46 -19.57 -12.58
C ASP A 333 -27.75 -20.90 -12.92
N ASP A 334 -26.42 -20.98 -12.77
CA ASP A 334 -25.63 -22.19 -13.08
C ASP A 334 -25.65 -23.21 -11.91
N PRO A 335 -26.21 -24.42 -12.11
CA PRO A 335 -26.30 -25.44 -11.06
C PRO A 335 -24.96 -25.86 -10.45
N ARG A 336 -23.85 -25.71 -11.18
CA ARG A 336 -22.52 -26.04 -10.66
C ARG A 336 -22.13 -25.11 -9.51
N TYR A 337 -22.51 -23.83 -9.58
CA TYR A 337 -22.25 -22.88 -8.48
C TYR A 337 -23.11 -23.18 -7.26
N TRP A 338 -24.34 -23.69 -7.44
CA TRP A 338 -25.15 -24.17 -6.31
C TRP A 338 -24.48 -25.32 -5.58
N GLN A 339 -23.97 -26.31 -6.33
CA GLN A 339 -23.23 -27.44 -5.77
C GLN A 339 -21.96 -26.97 -5.05
N LEU A 340 -21.19 -26.07 -5.68
CA LEU A 340 -20.01 -25.47 -5.07
C LEU A 340 -20.34 -24.76 -3.76
N ILE A 341 -21.36 -23.90 -3.74
CA ILE A 341 -21.72 -23.12 -2.55
C ILE A 341 -22.24 -24.02 -1.42
N SER A 342 -23.03 -25.06 -1.74
CA SER A 342 -23.44 -26.06 -0.75
C SER A 342 -22.22 -26.77 -0.15
N LYS A 343 -21.30 -27.23 -1.00
CA LYS A 343 -20.07 -27.89 -0.57
C LYS A 343 -19.17 -26.98 0.28
N LEU A 344 -19.10 -25.68 -0.07
CA LEU A 344 -18.37 -24.68 0.72
C LEU A 344 -19.03 -24.41 2.07
N GLN A 345 -20.37 -24.40 2.13
CA GLN A 345 -21.11 -24.31 3.38
C GLN A 345 -20.79 -25.51 4.28
N ASP A 346 -20.86 -26.72 3.74
CA ASP A 346 -20.57 -27.96 4.47
C ASP A 346 -19.12 -27.98 4.97
N ALA A 347 -18.17 -27.56 4.13
CA ALA A 347 -16.74 -27.53 4.48
C ALA A 347 -16.38 -26.46 5.52
N SER A 348 -17.07 -25.30 5.53
CA SER A 348 -16.68 -24.15 6.35
C SER A 348 -17.58 -23.87 7.55
N GLY A 349 -18.79 -24.44 7.57
CA GLY A 349 -19.83 -24.10 8.55
C GLY A 349 -20.30 -22.64 8.50
N LEU A 350 -20.01 -21.91 7.41
CA LEU A 350 -20.33 -20.49 7.32
C LEU A 350 -21.83 -20.28 7.08
N GLU A 351 -22.55 -19.78 8.10
CA GLU A 351 -24.00 -19.54 8.06
C GLU A 351 -24.47 -18.66 6.88
N LYS A 352 -23.63 -17.72 6.43
CA LYS A 352 -23.92 -16.86 5.27
C LYS A 352 -23.98 -17.61 3.94
N LEU A 353 -23.53 -18.86 3.91
CA LEU A 353 -23.67 -19.76 2.77
C LEU A 353 -24.87 -20.70 2.93
N GLY A 354 -25.71 -20.52 3.95
CA GLY A 354 -26.90 -21.32 4.24
C GLY A 354 -27.92 -21.35 3.09
N PRO A 355 -28.77 -22.40 3.01
CA PRO A 355 -29.81 -22.50 2.00
C PRO A 355 -30.90 -21.43 2.13
N ASP A 356 -31.09 -20.86 3.33
CA ASP A 356 -32.06 -19.79 3.60
C ASP A 356 -31.57 -18.40 3.13
N VAL A 357 -30.30 -18.29 2.73
CA VAL A 357 -29.70 -17.04 2.23
C VAL A 357 -29.87 -16.97 0.71
N PRO A 358 -30.29 -15.84 0.12
CA PRO A 358 -30.38 -15.69 -1.32
C PRO A 358 -29.06 -16.03 -2.03
N MET A 359 -29.12 -16.72 -3.18
CA MET A 359 -27.94 -17.24 -3.86
C MET A 359 -26.89 -16.16 -4.18
N LEU A 360 -27.32 -14.95 -4.58
CA LEU A 360 -26.43 -13.82 -4.81
C LEU A 360 -25.65 -13.42 -3.56
N ASP A 361 -26.33 -13.35 -2.40
CA ASP A 361 -25.68 -13.02 -1.13
C ASP A 361 -24.71 -14.13 -0.69
N ARG A 362 -25.03 -15.40 -0.98
CA ARG A 362 -24.11 -16.54 -0.77
C ARG A 362 -22.85 -16.42 -1.63
N LEU A 363 -23.00 -16.09 -2.91
CA LEU A 363 -21.86 -15.84 -3.82
C LEU A 363 -20.97 -14.71 -3.31
N VAL A 364 -21.56 -13.59 -2.90
CA VAL A 364 -20.79 -12.47 -2.32
C VAL A 364 -20.05 -12.90 -1.04
N ALA A 365 -20.70 -13.67 -0.16
CA ALA A 365 -20.08 -14.18 1.06
C ALA A 365 -18.94 -15.18 0.78
N ALA A 366 -19.00 -15.95 -0.31
CA ALA A 366 -17.98 -16.92 -0.69
C ALA A 366 -16.63 -16.28 -1.02
N LYS A 367 -16.56 -14.97 -1.30
CA LYS A 367 -15.28 -14.25 -1.47
C LYS A 367 -14.37 -14.34 -0.24
N ASP A 368 -14.93 -14.49 0.96
CA ASP A 368 -14.11 -14.68 2.15
C ASP A 368 -13.39 -16.03 2.11
N LEU A 369 -14.03 -17.08 1.56
CA LEU A 369 -13.42 -18.38 1.34
C LEU A 369 -12.43 -18.38 0.17
N ASP A 370 -12.65 -17.61 -0.91
CA ASP A 370 -11.62 -17.34 -1.93
C ASP A 370 -10.36 -16.77 -1.29
N THR A 371 -10.54 -15.78 -0.40
CA THR A 371 -9.41 -15.17 0.31
C THR A 371 -8.67 -16.19 1.18
N MET A 372 -9.39 -17.11 1.84
CA MET A 372 -8.77 -18.16 2.66
C MET A 372 -8.05 -19.20 1.80
N ALA A 373 -8.68 -19.67 0.74
CA ALA A 373 -8.06 -20.62 -0.20
C ALA A 373 -6.73 -20.08 -0.74
N ARG A 374 -6.66 -18.79 -1.09
CA ARG A 374 -5.42 -18.14 -1.54
C ARG A 374 -4.37 -18.01 -0.43
N ILE A 375 -4.82 -17.82 0.81
CA ILE A 375 -3.91 -17.81 1.97
C ILE A 375 -3.33 -19.22 2.16
N ASP A 376 -4.16 -20.27 2.15
CA ASP A 376 -3.71 -21.65 2.29
C ASP A 376 -2.71 -22.01 1.18
N GLU A 377 -3.05 -21.71 -0.08
CA GLU A 377 -2.15 -21.95 -1.23
C GLU A 377 -0.81 -21.21 -1.09
N ALA A 378 -0.83 -19.94 -0.67
CA ALA A 378 0.39 -19.18 -0.46
C ALA A 378 1.31 -19.82 0.60
N HIS A 379 0.73 -20.50 1.60
CA HIS A 379 1.47 -21.19 2.66
C HIS A 379 1.70 -22.68 2.38
N ALA A 380 1.43 -23.14 1.15
CA ALA A 380 1.50 -24.55 0.76
C ALA A 380 0.68 -25.48 1.69
N LEU A 381 -0.46 -24.99 2.19
CA LEU A 381 -1.42 -25.75 2.97
C LEU A 381 -2.49 -26.37 2.06
N PRO A 382 -3.16 -27.45 2.49
CA PRO A 382 -4.39 -27.90 1.84
C PRO A 382 -5.42 -26.77 1.80
N VAL A 383 -6.16 -26.65 0.70
CA VAL A 383 -7.15 -25.58 0.52
C VAL A 383 -8.41 -25.88 1.33
N LEU A 384 -8.76 -24.98 2.26
CA LEU A 384 -9.95 -25.06 3.11
C LEU A 384 -10.08 -26.41 3.85
N PRO A 385 -9.08 -26.84 4.63
CA PRO A 385 -9.13 -28.13 5.30
C PRO A 385 -10.22 -28.13 6.37
N ASN A 386 -10.90 -29.26 6.48
CA ASN A 386 -12.01 -29.49 7.39
C ASN A 386 -12.02 -30.94 7.87
N THR A 387 -12.74 -31.19 8.94
CA THR A 387 -12.88 -32.49 9.62
C THR A 387 -13.61 -33.53 8.79
N GLU A 388 -14.55 -33.10 7.94
CA GLU A 388 -15.32 -33.96 7.04
C GLU A 388 -14.50 -34.45 5.83
N GLY A 389 -13.25 -33.97 5.67
CA GLY A 389 -12.38 -34.34 4.56
C GLY A 389 -12.87 -33.83 3.20
N ILE A 390 -13.77 -32.84 3.18
CA ILE A 390 -14.31 -32.24 1.97
C ILE A 390 -13.17 -31.48 1.28
N SER A 391 -12.85 -31.83 0.05
CA SER A 391 -11.83 -31.17 -0.75
C SER A 391 -12.41 -30.58 -2.03
N LEU A 392 -11.86 -29.44 -2.45
CA LEU A 392 -12.23 -28.81 -3.72
C LEU A 392 -11.39 -29.38 -4.86
N THR A 393 -12.05 -29.75 -5.95
CA THR A 393 -11.41 -30.08 -7.22
C THR A 393 -10.72 -28.84 -7.81
N VAL A 394 -9.90 -29.05 -8.85
CA VAL A 394 -9.26 -27.93 -9.58
C VAL A 394 -10.32 -27.01 -10.22
N GLU A 395 -11.38 -27.59 -10.79
CA GLU A 395 -12.48 -26.82 -11.40
C GLU A 395 -13.24 -26.01 -10.34
N GLU A 396 -13.63 -26.62 -9.23
CA GLU A 396 -14.33 -25.94 -8.12
C GLU A 396 -13.50 -24.79 -7.53
N ARG A 397 -12.17 -24.96 -7.41
CA ARG A 397 -11.28 -23.86 -6.99
C ARG A 397 -11.26 -22.73 -8.01
N SER A 398 -11.16 -23.05 -9.31
CA SER A 398 -11.25 -22.04 -10.37
C SER A 398 -12.58 -21.29 -10.32
N MET A 399 -13.68 -21.98 -10.06
CA MET A 399 -15.00 -21.35 -9.91
C MET A 399 -15.05 -20.43 -8.70
N LEU A 400 -14.52 -20.85 -7.54
CA LEU A 400 -14.40 -20.01 -6.34
C LEU A 400 -13.57 -18.74 -6.62
N TYR A 401 -12.48 -18.87 -7.38
CA TYR A 401 -11.66 -17.71 -7.78
C TYR A 401 -12.41 -16.76 -8.71
N SER A 402 -13.23 -17.28 -9.63
CA SER A 402 -14.13 -16.45 -10.45
C SER A 402 -15.13 -15.66 -9.58
N VAL A 403 -15.72 -16.28 -8.56
CA VAL A 403 -16.60 -15.56 -7.61
C VAL A 403 -15.83 -14.45 -6.88
N GLY A 404 -14.66 -14.78 -6.33
CA GLY A 404 -13.82 -13.82 -5.61
C GLY A 404 -13.39 -12.65 -6.50
N ASN A 405 -13.00 -12.91 -7.74
CA ASN A 405 -12.61 -11.88 -8.71
C ASN A 405 -13.79 -10.99 -9.12
N GLU A 406 -14.99 -11.57 -9.28
CA GLU A 406 -16.18 -10.79 -9.58
C GLU A 406 -16.60 -9.87 -8.41
N VAL A 407 -16.48 -10.35 -7.16
CA VAL A 407 -16.69 -9.49 -5.97
C VAL A 407 -15.69 -8.33 -5.97
N LYS A 408 -14.40 -8.60 -6.23
CA LYS A 408 -13.35 -7.57 -6.28
C LYS A 408 -13.59 -6.56 -7.41
N ARG A 409 -14.05 -7.02 -8.57
CA ARG A 409 -14.45 -6.15 -9.68
C ARG A 409 -15.57 -5.19 -9.25
N CYS A 410 -16.61 -5.72 -8.62
CA CYS A 410 -17.75 -4.94 -8.16
C CYS A 410 -17.43 -3.96 -7.01
N TRP A 411 -16.25 -4.04 -6.37
CA TRP A 411 -15.86 -3.07 -5.33
C TRP A 411 -15.81 -1.64 -5.84
N PHE A 412 -15.39 -1.43 -7.08
CA PHE A 412 -15.25 -0.08 -7.63
C PHE A 412 -15.75 0.07 -9.05
N GLN A 413 -15.95 -1.02 -9.81
CA GLN A 413 -16.44 -0.96 -11.18
C GLN A 413 -17.95 -1.17 -11.25
N ASP A 414 -18.66 -0.33 -12.01
CA ASP A 414 -20.09 -0.56 -12.32
C ASP A 414 -20.26 -1.92 -13.02
N SER A 415 -21.19 -2.71 -12.49
CA SER A 415 -21.33 -4.11 -12.85
C SER A 415 -22.07 -4.32 -14.17
N ALA A 416 -22.92 -3.37 -14.58
CA ALA A 416 -23.81 -3.50 -15.72
C ALA A 416 -23.13 -3.16 -17.05
N ALA A 417 -22.37 -2.07 -17.10
CA ALA A 417 -21.73 -1.59 -18.34
C ALA A 417 -20.22 -1.34 -18.22
N GLY A 418 -19.66 -1.49 -17.02
CA GLY A 418 -18.29 -1.04 -16.77
C GLY A 418 -18.12 0.47 -16.96
N ASP A 419 -19.20 1.23 -16.83
CA ASP A 419 -19.27 2.67 -17.01
C ASP A 419 -18.38 3.37 -15.97
N VAL A 420 -17.33 4.06 -16.42
CA VAL A 420 -16.34 4.70 -15.57
C VAL A 420 -16.96 5.83 -14.73
N GLU A 421 -17.96 6.53 -15.27
CA GLU A 421 -18.63 7.64 -14.57
C GLU A 421 -19.57 7.15 -13.47
N LYS A 422 -20.17 5.96 -13.64
CA LYS A 422 -20.99 5.30 -12.60
C LYS A 422 -20.16 4.48 -11.61
N SER A 423 -18.90 4.26 -11.94
CA SER A 423 -17.95 3.52 -11.10
C SER A 423 -17.46 4.38 -9.93
N PHE A 424 -16.98 3.73 -8.88
CA PHE A 424 -16.51 4.39 -7.66
C PHE A 424 -15.00 4.62 -7.64
N GLY A 425 -14.23 4.17 -8.65
CA GLY A 425 -12.76 4.25 -8.63
C GLY A 425 -12.21 5.66 -8.50
N ARG A 426 -12.77 6.64 -9.23
CA ARG A 426 -12.34 8.05 -9.13
C ARG A 426 -12.53 8.64 -7.72
N ARG A 427 -13.59 8.20 -7.03
CA ARG A 427 -13.90 8.59 -5.64
C ARG A 427 -13.12 7.76 -4.62
N GLY A 428 -12.73 6.54 -4.99
CA GLY A 428 -12.03 5.60 -4.11
C GLY A 428 -10.51 5.69 -4.13
N ALA A 429 -9.93 6.28 -5.17
CA ALA A 429 -8.49 6.43 -5.37
C ALA A 429 -8.09 7.73 -6.08
N GLY A 430 -8.95 8.76 -6.09
CA GLY A 430 -8.68 10.05 -6.71
C GLY A 430 -7.46 10.74 -6.10
N TYR A 431 -7.35 10.75 -4.77
CA TYR A 431 -6.21 11.32 -4.07
C TYR A 431 -4.91 10.54 -4.32
N LEU A 432 -4.98 9.20 -4.37
CA LEU A 432 -3.83 8.37 -4.72
C LEU A 432 -3.37 8.64 -6.16
N GLY A 433 -4.30 8.66 -7.11
CA GLY A 433 -4.03 8.97 -8.52
C GLY A 433 -3.34 10.33 -8.66
N HIS A 434 -3.89 11.35 -8.00
CA HIS A 434 -3.29 12.68 -7.94
C HIS A 434 -1.87 12.67 -7.36
N LYS A 435 -1.62 11.92 -6.27
CA LYS A 435 -0.28 11.80 -5.69
C LYS A 435 0.72 11.13 -6.64
N ILE A 436 0.29 10.11 -7.38
CA ILE A 436 1.12 9.45 -8.41
C ILE A 436 1.51 10.46 -9.48
N TRP A 437 0.52 11.13 -10.11
CA TRP A 437 0.79 12.14 -11.13
C TRP A 437 1.72 13.24 -10.60
N ARG A 438 1.44 13.77 -9.41
CA ARG A 438 2.19 14.88 -8.85
C ARG A 438 3.66 14.53 -8.62
N HIS A 439 3.96 13.33 -8.13
CA HIS A 439 5.36 12.89 -7.98
C HIS A 439 6.09 12.82 -9.33
N LEU A 440 5.45 12.29 -10.37
CA LEU A 440 6.00 12.25 -11.73
C LEU A 440 6.20 13.66 -12.28
N HIS A 441 5.24 14.56 -12.07
CA HIS A 441 5.29 15.96 -12.49
C HIS A 441 6.39 16.74 -11.79
N GLU A 442 6.52 16.64 -10.47
CA GLU A 442 7.59 17.29 -9.71
C GLU A 442 8.96 16.79 -10.15
N ARG A 443 9.09 15.48 -10.44
CA ARG A 443 10.34 14.93 -10.97
C ARG A 443 10.66 15.48 -12.35
N SER A 444 9.69 15.47 -13.26
CA SER A 444 9.84 16.00 -14.61
C SER A 444 10.20 17.49 -14.62
N ALA A 445 9.61 18.27 -13.72
CA ALA A 445 9.87 19.69 -13.57
C ALA A 445 11.19 20.01 -12.83
N GLY A 446 11.98 19.00 -12.46
CA GLY A 446 13.23 19.18 -11.70
C GLY A 446 13.04 19.63 -10.25
N ARG A 447 11.80 19.65 -9.75
CA ARG A 447 11.44 20.06 -8.37
C ARG A 447 11.66 18.94 -7.34
N SER A 448 11.73 17.69 -7.80
CA SER A 448 11.98 16.52 -6.94
C SER A 448 13.21 15.72 -7.37
N ARG A 449 13.98 15.26 -6.38
CA ARG A 449 15.10 14.33 -6.57
C ARG A 449 14.70 12.85 -6.44
N LEU A 450 13.45 12.58 -6.05
CA LEU A 450 12.96 11.23 -5.82
C LEU A 450 13.05 10.39 -7.09
N ARG A 451 13.71 9.24 -6.98
CA ARG A 451 13.85 8.25 -8.05
C ARG A 451 12.95 7.05 -7.84
N LEU A 452 12.64 6.70 -6.59
CA LEU A 452 11.69 5.67 -6.23
C LEU A 452 10.63 6.22 -5.27
N VAL A 453 9.36 5.99 -5.60
CA VAL A 453 8.22 6.23 -4.72
C VAL A 453 7.48 4.91 -4.53
N GLU A 454 7.33 4.46 -3.30
CA GLU A 454 6.62 3.22 -2.97
C GLU A 454 5.30 3.53 -2.27
N PHE A 455 4.24 2.81 -2.65
CA PHE A 455 2.93 2.83 -2.02
C PHE A 455 2.54 1.39 -1.64
N SER A 456 2.73 1.03 -0.37
CA SER A 456 2.36 -0.29 0.18
C SER A 456 0.93 -0.26 0.72
N CYS A 457 0.04 -0.99 0.07
CA CYS A 457 -1.40 -0.82 0.21
C CYS A 457 -2.20 -2.14 0.20
N HIS A 458 -3.51 -2.04 -0.07
CA HIS A 458 -4.45 -3.14 -0.03
C HIS A 458 -4.92 -3.55 -1.43
N ASP A 459 -5.55 -4.72 -1.51
CA ASP A 459 -6.26 -5.16 -2.72
C ASP A 459 -7.36 -4.17 -3.12
N THR A 460 -8.11 -3.65 -2.14
CA THR A 460 -9.10 -2.58 -2.39
C THR A 460 -8.46 -1.33 -3.00
N THR A 461 -7.25 -0.95 -2.59
CA THR A 461 -6.56 0.22 -3.15
C THR A 461 -6.14 -0.02 -4.59
N ILE A 462 -5.59 -1.20 -4.90
CA ILE A 462 -5.22 -1.58 -6.28
C ILE A 462 -6.46 -1.63 -7.18
N ALA A 463 -7.58 -2.19 -6.69
CA ALA A 463 -8.83 -2.25 -7.43
C ALA A 463 -9.41 -0.84 -7.71
N ALA A 464 -9.41 0.04 -6.69
CA ALA A 464 -9.88 1.42 -6.84
C ALA A 464 -9.01 2.21 -7.83
N LEU A 465 -7.68 2.09 -7.73
CA LEU A 465 -6.75 2.74 -8.64
C LEU A 465 -6.92 2.24 -10.09
N ALA A 466 -7.07 0.93 -10.29
CA ALA A 466 -7.29 0.37 -11.62
C ALA A 466 -8.58 0.90 -12.24
N ASN A 467 -9.69 0.91 -11.48
CA ASN A 467 -10.94 1.47 -11.96
C ASN A 467 -10.83 2.98 -12.23
N HIS A 468 -10.12 3.74 -11.37
CA HIS A 468 -9.85 5.15 -11.62
C HIS A 468 -9.12 5.34 -12.96
N LEU A 469 -8.17 4.46 -13.31
CA LEU A 469 -7.46 4.48 -14.60
C LEU A 469 -8.30 3.97 -15.80
N GLY A 470 -9.56 3.56 -15.59
CA GLY A 470 -10.39 2.98 -16.65
C GLY A 470 -10.02 1.53 -16.99
N ILE A 471 -9.49 0.78 -16.03
CA ILE A 471 -8.93 -0.56 -16.23
C ILE A 471 -9.72 -1.60 -15.43
N GLN A 472 -10.10 -2.69 -16.11
CA GLN A 472 -10.54 -3.92 -15.48
C GLN A 472 -9.34 -4.87 -15.34
N LEU A 473 -8.99 -5.19 -14.09
CA LEU A 473 -7.91 -6.12 -13.78
C LEU A 473 -8.37 -7.58 -13.90
N PRO A 474 -7.51 -8.49 -14.37
CA PRO A 474 -7.83 -9.91 -14.43
C PRO A 474 -7.88 -10.55 -13.04
N GLU A 475 -6.94 -10.21 -12.16
CA GLU A 475 -6.76 -10.78 -10.82
C GLU A 475 -5.98 -9.78 -9.96
N ILE A 476 -6.09 -9.90 -8.63
CA ILE A 476 -5.31 -9.13 -7.65
C ILE A 476 -4.82 -10.10 -6.55
N ASP A 477 -3.67 -10.74 -6.78
CA ASP A 477 -3.08 -11.71 -5.86
C ASP A 477 -2.14 -11.06 -4.83
N PHE A 478 -1.54 -11.85 -3.93
CA PHE A 478 -0.58 -11.31 -2.95
C PHE A 478 0.62 -10.68 -3.65
N ALA A 479 1.09 -9.56 -3.10
CA ALA A 479 2.15 -8.76 -3.70
C ALA A 479 1.85 -8.19 -5.11
N ALA A 480 0.63 -8.34 -5.67
CA ALA A 480 0.26 -7.74 -6.95
C ALA A 480 0.56 -6.24 -7.00
N TYR A 481 1.03 -5.72 -8.13
CA TYR A 481 1.56 -4.37 -8.21
C TYR A 481 1.35 -3.67 -9.55
N PHE A 482 1.25 -2.34 -9.47
CA PHE A 482 1.43 -1.42 -10.58
C PHE A 482 2.82 -0.78 -10.52
N VAL A 483 3.37 -0.49 -11.70
CA VAL A 483 4.58 0.32 -11.87
C VAL A 483 4.29 1.48 -12.80
N PHE A 484 4.69 2.68 -12.41
CA PHE A 484 4.68 3.87 -13.28
C PHE A 484 6.13 4.31 -13.50
N GLU A 485 6.61 4.18 -14.73
CA GLU A 485 7.95 4.61 -15.11
C GLU A 485 7.88 5.97 -15.80
N LEU A 486 8.59 6.97 -15.27
CA LEU A 486 8.77 8.27 -15.93
C LEU A 486 10.00 8.23 -16.81
N HIS A 487 9.83 8.53 -18.09
CA HIS A 487 10.91 8.64 -19.07
C HIS A 487 11.05 10.06 -19.61
N ASP A 488 12.29 10.48 -19.83
CA ASP A 488 12.56 11.67 -20.62
C ASP A 488 12.02 11.52 -22.03
N ALA A 489 11.67 12.65 -22.63
CA ALA A 489 11.02 12.74 -23.92
C ALA A 489 11.90 12.37 -25.13
N ALA A 490 13.09 11.81 -24.91
CA ALA A 490 14.02 11.46 -25.96
C ALA A 490 13.65 10.10 -26.56
N HIS A 491 13.32 10.08 -27.87
CA HIS A 491 13.13 8.90 -28.75
C HIS A 491 11.73 8.32 -28.93
N VAL A 492 10.65 9.06 -28.63
CA VAL A 492 9.37 8.73 -29.25
C VAL A 492 9.39 9.21 -30.71
N THR A 493 9.97 8.40 -31.60
CA THR A 493 9.80 8.56 -33.05
C THR A 493 8.36 8.20 -33.38
N THR A 494 7.47 9.19 -33.42
CA THR A 494 6.14 9.01 -33.99
C THR A 494 6.29 8.58 -35.45
N LEU A 495 5.95 7.32 -35.75
CA LEU A 495 5.99 6.71 -37.08
C LEU A 495 5.01 7.32 -38.11
N SER A 496 4.36 8.44 -37.79
CA SER A 496 3.48 9.16 -38.73
C SER A 496 4.32 9.97 -39.73
N GLY A 497 4.78 9.29 -40.79
CA GLY A 497 5.67 9.77 -41.84
C GLY A 497 5.08 10.81 -42.81
N THR A 498 4.58 11.95 -42.33
CA THR A 498 4.31 13.11 -43.18
C THR A 498 5.32 14.20 -42.87
N GLY A 499 6.41 14.20 -43.64
CA GLY A 499 7.59 15.05 -43.49
C GLY A 499 7.31 16.54 -43.68
N ALA A 500 6.83 17.21 -42.63
CA ALA A 500 6.79 18.67 -42.56
C ALA A 500 7.33 19.16 -41.21
N SER A 501 8.50 19.79 -41.28
CA SER A 501 9.10 20.77 -40.34
C SER A 501 9.34 20.34 -38.88
N MET A 502 10.61 20.20 -38.54
CA MET A 502 11.13 19.57 -37.32
C MET A 502 11.71 20.55 -36.27
N ASP A 503 11.28 21.80 -36.25
CA ASP A 503 11.86 22.81 -35.36
C ASP A 503 10.98 23.11 -34.14
N GLY A 504 11.47 22.71 -32.96
CA GLY A 504 11.12 23.36 -31.68
C GLY A 504 9.97 22.76 -30.87
N GLN A 505 9.36 21.63 -31.25
CA GLN A 505 8.31 21.04 -30.41
C GLN A 505 8.92 20.51 -29.10
N ILE A 506 8.59 21.18 -27.99
CA ILE A 506 8.97 20.77 -26.63
C ILE A 506 8.55 19.31 -26.46
N ARG A 507 9.53 18.42 -26.32
CA ARG A 507 9.28 17.00 -26.20
C ARG A 507 8.75 16.72 -24.80
N GLU A 508 7.60 16.08 -24.73
CA GLU A 508 6.91 15.83 -23.49
C GLU A 508 7.36 14.50 -22.84
N PRO A 509 7.60 14.45 -21.51
CA PRO A 509 7.92 13.21 -20.82
C PRO A 509 6.84 12.13 -21.03
N ALA A 510 7.29 10.88 -21.12
CA ALA A 510 6.44 9.72 -21.30
C ALA A 510 6.31 8.91 -20.01
N VAL A 511 5.15 8.30 -19.79
CA VAL A 511 4.86 7.42 -18.65
C VAL A 511 4.48 6.04 -19.17
N ARG A 512 5.21 5.00 -18.72
CA ARG A 512 4.83 3.60 -18.93
C ARG A 512 4.11 3.08 -17.70
N ILE A 513 2.99 2.39 -17.90
CA ILE A 513 2.22 1.76 -16.82
C ILE A 513 2.32 0.25 -17.01
N LEU A 514 2.85 -0.44 -16.01
CA LEU A 514 2.97 -1.89 -15.99
C LEU A 514 2.14 -2.46 -14.84
N TYR A 515 1.66 -3.68 -15.00
CA TYR A 515 0.89 -4.37 -13.98
C TYR A 515 1.26 -5.85 -13.92
N ASN A 516 1.44 -6.37 -12.70
CA ASN A 516 1.61 -7.79 -12.45
C ASN A 516 0.52 -8.26 -11.46
N PRO A 517 -0.43 -9.11 -11.89
CA PRO A 517 -1.52 -9.59 -11.04
C PRO A 517 -1.09 -10.62 -9.99
N SER A 518 0.02 -11.34 -10.21
CA SER A 518 0.49 -12.41 -9.32
C SER A 518 2.00 -12.63 -9.50
N PRO A 519 2.86 -11.92 -8.74
CA PRO A 519 4.31 -11.98 -8.91
C PRO A 519 4.92 -13.37 -8.65
N SER A 520 4.20 -14.25 -7.95
CA SER A 520 4.62 -15.64 -7.74
C SER A 520 4.38 -16.54 -8.96
N ARG A 521 3.49 -16.13 -9.88
CA ARG A 521 3.08 -16.91 -11.07
C ARG A 521 3.57 -16.29 -12.38
N HIS A 522 3.70 -14.97 -12.43
CA HIS A 522 4.13 -14.23 -13.61
C HIS A 522 5.62 -13.90 -13.51
N GLY A 523 6.29 -13.86 -14.66
CA GLY A 523 7.74 -13.75 -14.71
C GLY A 523 8.28 -12.36 -14.36
N SER A 524 9.55 -12.17 -14.72
CA SER A 524 10.37 -11.04 -14.27
C SER A 524 9.82 -9.68 -14.73
N PHE A 525 10.30 -8.58 -14.12
CA PHE A 525 9.97 -7.21 -14.56
C PHE A 525 10.19 -6.99 -16.07
N ALA A 526 11.16 -7.69 -16.68
CA ALA A 526 11.46 -7.61 -18.10
C ALA A 526 10.35 -8.17 -19.00
N GLU A 527 9.47 -9.02 -18.47
CA GLU A 527 8.35 -9.63 -19.21
C GLU A 527 7.08 -8.79 -19.15
N LEU A 528 7.05 -7.76 -18.28
CA LEU A 528 5.89 -6.90 -18.16
C LEU A 528 5.74 -6.01 -19.40
N VAL A 529 4.54 -6.04 -19.97
CA VAL A 529 4.19 -5.25 -21.14
C VAL A 529 3.54 -3.94 -20.66
N PRO A 530 4.10 -2.77 -21.02
CA PRO A 530 3.50 -1.50 -20.64
C PRO A 530 2.21 -1.28 -21.44
N ARG A 531 1.16 -0.82 -20.78
CA ARG A 531 -0.15 -0.59 -21.39
C ARG A 531 -0.57 0.88 -21.26
N VAL A 532 -1.34 1.34 -22.24
CA VAL A 532 -1.88 2.71 -22.31
C VAL A 532 -3.37 2.67 -21.93
N PRO A 533 -3.76 3.17 -20.75
CA PRO A 533 -5.17 3.24 -20.38
C PRO A 533 -5.93 4.24 -21.27
N ARG A 534 -7.23 4.01 -21.44
CA ARG A 534 -8.09 4.83 -22.30
C ARG A 534 -8.92 5.80 -21.47
N PHE A 535 -8.30 6.88 -21.01
CA PHE A 535 -8.92 7.84 -20.09
C PHE A 535 -10.22 8.51 -20.60
N LYS A 536 -10.43 8.54 -21.93
CA LYS A 536 -11.61 9.16 -22.55
C LYS A 536 -12.69 8.13 -22.92
N ASP A 537 -12.42 6.84 -22.73
CA ASP A 537 -13.43 5.81 -22.97
C ASP A 537 -14.42 5.81 -21.79
N PRO A 538 -15.74 5.81 -22.07
CA PRO A 538 -16.75 5.80 -21.01
C PRO A 538 -16.81 4.46 -20.27
N CYS A 539 -16.16 3.42 -20.79
CA CYS A 539 -16.17 2.08 -20.25
C CYS A 539 -14.75 1.64 -19.89
N VAL A 540 -14.62 0.90 -18.80
CA VAL A 540 -13.34 0.26 -18.45
C VAL A 540 -12.93 -0.74 -19.53
N SER A 541 -11.62 -0.87 -19.73
CA SER A 541 -11.04 -1.84 -20.65
C SER A 541 -10.29 -2.92 -19.89
N GLN A 542 -10.36 -4.17 -20.36
CA GLN A 542 -9.54 -5.25 -19.79
C GLN A 542 -8.05 -4.95 -20.00
N TRP A 543 -7.23 -5.18 -18.96
CA TRP A 543 -5.79 -4.89 -19.00
C TRP A 543 -5.07 -5.43 -20.25
N ASP A 544 -5.32 -6.69 -20.61
CA ASP A 544 -4.64 -7.33 -21.74
C ASP A 544 -5.08 -6.82 -23.13
N GLN A 545 -6.23 -6.14 -23.18
CA GLN A 545 -6.79 -5.52 -24.39
C GLN A 545 -6.37 -4.07 -24.58
N LEU A 546 -5.71 -3.46 -23.58
CA LEU A 546 -5.20 -2.09 -23.71
C LEU A 546 -4.07 -2.02 -24.75
N PRO A 547 -3.94 -0.91 -25.50
CA PRO A 547 -2.80 -0.70 -26.37
C PRO A 547 -1.48 -0.84 -25.62
N VAL A 548 -0.48 -1.44 -26.26
CA VAL A 548 0.89 -1.48 -25.74
C VAL A 548 1.55 -0.14 -26.02
N GLY A 549 2.25 0.44 -25.03
CA GLY A 549 3.00 1.68 -25.24
C GLY A 549 3.19 2.51 -23.98
N ALA A 550 3.40 3.80 -24.20
CA ALA A 550 3.51 4.82 -23.16
C ALA A 550 2.52 5.96 -23.46
N LEU A 551 2.07 6.65 -22.42
CA LEU A 551 1.27 7.87 -22.55
C LEU A 551 2.11 9.10 -22.20
N SER A 552 1.64 10.28 -22.59
CA SER A 552 2.26 11.53 -22.17
C SER A 552 1.96 11.85 -20.70
N LEU A 553 2.86 12.57 -20.04
CA LEU A 553 2.65 13.02 -18.66
C LEU A 553 1.43 13.96 -18.52
N SER A 554 1.11 14.75 -19.55
CA SER A 554 -0.09 15.61 -19.63
C SER A 554 -1.38 14.81 -19.77
N ALA A 555 -1.38 13.69 -20.50
CA ALA A 555 -2.55 12.84 -20.55
C ALA A 555 -2.84 12.24 -19.16
N LEU A 556 -1.78 11.85 -18.44
CA LEU A 556 -1.91 11.41 -17.05
C LEU A 556 -2.38 12.55 -16.14
N GLN A 557 -1.89 13.77 -16.36
CA GLN A 557 -2.31 14.97 -15.66
C GLN A 557 -3.80 15.25 -15.83
N GLU A 558 -4.28 15.34 -17.08
CA GLU A 558 -5.69 15.61 -17.43
C GLU A 558 -6.63 14.65 -16.69
N HIS A 559 -6.20 13.41 -16.50
CA HIS A 559 -7.00 12.35 -15.88
C HIS A 559 -6.91 12.30 -14.35
N LEU A 560 -5.70 12.37 -13.79
CA LEU A 560 -5.45 12.14 -12.37
C LEU A 560 -5.33 13.42 -11.53
N GLN A 561 -5.17 14.59 -12.16
CA GLN A 561 -5.06 15.84 -11.42
C GLN A 561 -6.40 16.19 -10.78
N ILE A 562 -6.35 16.51 -9.48
CA ILE A 562 -7.44 17.18 -8.78
C ILE A 562 -7.15 18.68 -8.86
N THR A 563 -7.84 19.36 -9.78
CA THR A 563 -7.61 20.77 -10.10
C THR A 563 -7.69 21.66 -8.85
N GLU A 564 -8.65 21.39 -7.96
CA GLU A 564 -8.89 22.18 -6.75
C GLU A 564 -7.68 22.14 -5.79
N ILE A 565 -6.99 20.99 -5.70
CA ILE A 565 -5.77 20.87 -4.88
C ILE A 565 -4.64 21.68 -5.50
N GLU A 566 -4.49 21.61 -6.83
CA GLU A 566 -3.40 22.32 -7.51
C GLU A 566 -3.62 23.83 -7.55
N GLU A 567 -4.85 24.30 -7.74
CA GLU A 567 -5.18 25.72 -7.61
C GLU A 567 -4.88 26.23 -6.20
N CYS A 568 -5.29 25.48 -5.17
CA CYS A 568 -4.96 25.81 -3.78
C CYS A 568 -3.43 25.87 -3.58
N PHE A 569 -2.70 24.88 -4.10
CA PHE A 569 -1.24 24.83 -4.04
C PHE A 569 -0.59 26.04 -4.73
N GLN A 570 -0.98 26.34 -5.97
CA GLN A 570 -0.44 27.45 -6.76
C GLN A 570 -0.72 28.79 -6.10
N ASN A 571 -1.92 28.99 -5.57
CA ASN A 571 -2.28 30.20 -4.85
C ASN A 571 -1.41 30.40 -3.60
N LEU A 572 -1.12 29.32 -2.88
CA LEU A 572 -0.28 29.39 -1.68
C LEU A 572 1.20 29.61 -2.03
N VAL A 573 1.71 28.98 -3.10
CA VAL A 573 3.04 29.28 -3.62
C VAL A 573 3.14 30.75 -4.04
N ALA A 574 2.16 31.25 -4.79
CA ALA A 574 2.12 32.64 -5.21
C ALA A 574 2.03 33.62 -4.03
N LEU A 575 1.36 33.23 -2.94
CA LEU A 575 1.30 34.01 -1.71
C LEU A 575 2.66 34.08 -1.01
N VAL A 576 3.36 32.94 -0.90
CA VAL A 576 4.69 32.84 -0.26
C VAL A 576 5.77 33.53 -1.10
N ASP A 577 5.72 33.44 -2.42
CA ASP A 577 6.71 34.04 -3.32
C ASP A 577 6.60 35.58 -3.36
N ARG A 578 5.45 36.14 -2.97
CA ARG A 578 5.27 37.59 -2.76
C ARG A 578 5.89 38.02 -1.43
N ARG A 579 7.19 37.78 -1.25
CA ARG A 579 7.99 38.20 -0.06
C ARG A 579 7.95 39.71 0.26
N ALA A 580 7.37 40.53 -0.62
CA ALA A 580 7.29 41.99 -0.48
C ALA A 580 5.89 42.51 -0.12
N LEU A 581 4.87 41.66 -0.08
CA LEU A 581 3.51 42.05 0.32
C LEU A 581 3.17 41.17 1.52
N GLU A 582 3.12 41.76 2.71
CA GLU A 582 2.55 41.11 3.91
C GLU A 582 1.17 40.57 3.54
N PRO A 583 1.04 39.25 3.32
CA PRO A 583 -0.19 38.70 2.78
C PRO A 583 -1.25 38.75 3.86
N THR A 584 -2.32 39.51 3.64
CA THR A 584 -3.28 39.71 4.72
C THR A 584 -4.11 38.47 4.99
N ARG A 585 -4.53 38.27 6.25
CA ARG A 585 -5.53 37.29 6.69
C ARG A 585 -6.71 37.28 5.74
N GLN A 586 -7.19 38.47 5.36
CA GLN A 586 -8.32 38.62 4.46
C GLN A 586 -8.04 38.08 3.05
N GLN A 587 -6.82 38.20 2.55
CA GLN A 587 -6.40 37.61 1.26
C GLN A 587 -6.38 36.09 1.35
N LEU A 588 -5.85 35.52 2.44
CA LEU A 588 -5.84 34.08 2.65
C LEU A 588 -7.27 33.52 2.80
N PHE A 589 -8.14 34.19 3.56
CA PHE A 589 -9.57 33.87 3.65
C PHE A 589 -10.23 33.89 2.28
N SER A 590 -10.05 34.98 1.53
CA SER A 590 -10.64 35.15 0.20
C SER A 590 -10.14 34.08 -0.78
N LEU A 591 -8.90 33.59 -0.63
CA LEU A 591 -8.36 32.49 -1.43
C LEU A 591 -8.99 31.15 -1.04
N LEU A 592 -9.10 30.87 0.26
CA LEU A 592 -9.68 29.63 0.77
C LEU A 592 -11.19 29.52 0.46
N GLU A 593 -11.93 30.63 0.52
CA GLU A 593 -13.33 30.71 0.10
C GLU A 593 -13.49 30.52 -1.42
N ARG A 594 -12.65 31.18 -2.23
CA ARG A 594 -12.69 31.05 -3.69
C ARG A 594 -12.32 29.66 -4.18
N SER A 595 -11.46 28.94 -3.46
CA SER A 595 -10.94 27.63 -3.91
C SER A 595 -12.00 26.55 -4.11
N ARG A 596 -13.28 26.77 -3.72
CA ARG A 596 -14.43 25.84 -3.91
C ARG A 596 -14.15 24.35 -3.59
N ALA A 597 -13.06 24.05 -2.88
CA ALA A 597 -12.62 22.68 -2.66
C ALA A 597 -13.59 22.01 -1.68
N THR A 598 -14.51 21.23 -2.22
CA THR A 598 -15.55 20.41 -1.57
C THR A 598 -14.98 19.26 -0.73
N TRP A 599 -13.72 19.35 -0.32
CA TRP A 599 -12.97 18.21 0.21
C TRP A 599 -13.29 17.88 1.66
N LEU A 600 -13.64 18.89 2.46
CA LEU A 600 -14.25 18.80 3.79
C LEU A 600 -14.88 20.17 4.11
N SER A 601 -16.07 20.18 4.68
CA SER A 601 -16.67 21.38 5.27
C SER A 601 -15.82 21.91 6.44
N LEU A 602 -15.96 23.19 6.80
CA LEU A 602 -15.24 23.77 7.95
C LEU A 602 -15.48 22.97 9.25
N PRO A 603 -16.70 22.50 9.58
CA PRO A 603 -16.91 21.60 10.71
C PRO A 603 -16.10 20.29 10.65
N GLN A 604 -15.95 19.70 9.46
CA GLN A 604 -15.17 18.48 9.28
C GLN A 604 -13.66 18.74 9.40
N TRP A 605 -13.17 19.89 8.91
CA TRP A 605 -11.80 20.33 9.17
C TRP A 605 -11.56 20.56 10.66
N ARG A 606 -12.49 21.25 11.34
CA ARG A 606 -12.44 21.50 12.78
C ARG A 606 -12.37 20.18 13.54
N LEU A 607 -13.27 19.22 13.27
CA LEU A 607 -13.25 17.91 13.93
C LEU A 607 -11.92 17.16 13.72
N ARG A 608 -11.38 17.22 12.50
CA ARG A 608 -10.15 16.51 12.13
C ARG A 608 -8.90 17.05 12.82
N TYR A 609 -8.81 18.37 12.98
CA TYR A 609 -7.63 19.02 13.54
C TYR A 609 -7.83 19.49 14.97
N LEU A 610 -9.00 19.27 15.58
CA LEU A 610 -9.28 19.66 16.97
C LEU A 610 -8.25 19.07 17.93
N GLN A 611 -7.90 17.79 17.75
CA GLN A 611 -6.87 17.14 18.58
C GLN A 611 -5.49 17.74 18.35
N SER A 612 -5.17 18.14 17.12
CA SER A 612 -3.94 18.87 16.85
C SER A 612 -3.97 20.22 17.55
N PHE A 613 -5.03 21.02 17.34
CA PHE A 613 -5.23 22.31 17.98
C PHE A 613 -5.05 22.22 19.51
N GLN A 614 -5.71 21.27 20.16
CA GLN A 614 -5.58 21.00 21.60
C GLN A 614 -4.16 20.56 22.03
N ALA A 615 -3.37 20.00 21.11
CA ALA A 615 -1.97 19.69 21.37
C ALA A 615 -1.04 20.89 21.18
N PHE A 616 -1.42 21.86 20.34
CA PHE A 616 -0.72 23.14 20.15
C PHE A 616 -1.03 24.12 21.29
N ASP A 617 -2.28 24.19 21.74
CA ASP A 617 -2.79 25.01 22.84
C ASP A 617 -2.42 24.37 24.20
N LYS A 618 -1.19 24.62 24.66
CA LYS A 618 -0.62 23.96 25.84
C LYS A 618 -1.22 24.48 27.12
N ASP A 619 -1.59 25.76 27.16
CA ASP A 619 -2.23 26.37 28.32
C ASP A 619 -3.77 26.22 28.32
N ASN A 620 -4.35 25.67 27.25
CA ASN A 620 -5.78 25.43 27.05
C ASN A 620 -6.61 26.72 27.09
N ASP A 621 -6.05 27.83 26.59
CA ASP A 621 -6.75 29.12 26.53
C ASP A 621 -7.68 29.25 25.31
N GLY A 622 -7.70 28.23 24.44
CA GLY A 622 -8.49 28.19 23.22
C GLY A 622 -7.85 28.95 22.06
N ARG A 623 -6.57 29.28 22.17
CA ARG A 623 -5.76 29.97 21.16
C ARG A 623 -4.38 29.32 21.10
N ILE A 624 -3.61 29.67 20.08
CA ILE A 624 -2.23 29.21 19.94
C ILE A 624 -1.34 30.43 19.74
N GLY A 625 -0.32 30.58 20.57
CA GLY A 625 0.72 31.59 20.43
C GLY A 625 1.89 31.14 19.54
N ILE A 626 2.66 32.09 19.01
CA ILE A 626 3.85 31.78 18.20
C ILE A 626 4.89 30.96 18.99
N ALA A 627 4.97 31.19 20.31
CA ALA A 627 5.85 30.46 21.21
C ALA A 627 5.43 29.00 21.36
N GLU A 628 4.12 28.70 21.34
CA GLU A 628 3.61 27.34 21.40
C GLU A 628 3.85 26.59 20.09
N VAL A 629 3.65 27.26 18.95
CA VAL A 629 4.02 26.71 17.64
C VAL A 629 5.52 26.44 17.57
N GLN A 630 6.36 27.39 18.00
CA GLN A 630 7.81 27.20 18.04
C GLN A 630 8.22 26.09 19.01
N ALA A 631 7.62 26.04 20.21
CA ALA A 631 7.90 25.00 21.21
C ALA A 631 7.52 23.62 20.69
N LEU A 632 6.39 23.51 20.00
CA LEU A 632 5.94 22.25 19.40
C LEU A 632 6.79 21.85 18.19
N LEU A 633 7.16 22.80 17.32
CA LEU A 633 8.09 22.54 16.22
C LEU A 633 9.44 22.03 16.78
N ASN A 634 9.93 22.62 17.87
CA ASN A 634 11.11 22.15 18.59
C ASN A 634 10.90 20.77 19.24
N GLU A 635 9.75 20.51 19.86
CA GLU A 635 9.36 19.21 20.45
C GLU A 635 9.31 18.11 19.38
N TRP A 636 8.90 18.44 18.16
CA TRP A 636 8.91 17.56 16.98
C TRP A 636 10.29 17.42 16.33
N GLY A 637 11.34 17.92 16.97
CA GLY A 637 12.72 17.82 16.49
C GLY A 637 13.04 18.73 15.31
N HIS A 638 12.20 19.74 15.06
CA HIS A 638 12.51 20.83 14.17
C HIS A 638 13.17 21.93 14.98
N ASN A 639 14.49 22.07 14.85
CA ASN A 639 15.10 23.39 15.05
C ASN A 639 14.62 24.28 13.89
N SER A 640 13.32 24.59 13.86
CA SER A 640 12.74 25.47 12.89
C SER A 640 13.39 26.83 13.10
N ASP A 641 14.00 27.33 12.03
CA ASP A 641 14.35 28.74 11.93
C ASP A 641 13.15 29.55 12.48
N PRO A 642 13.34 30.41 13.50
CA PRO A 642 12.26 31.21 14.07
C PRO A 642 11.42 31.94 13.02
N ARG A 643 12.01 32.20 11.85
CA ARG A 643 11.35 32.77 10.68
C ARG A 643 10.20 31.93 10.15
N VAL A 644 10.17 30.61 10.34
CA VAL A 644 9.10 29.75 9.80
C VAL A 644 7.76 29.98 10.53
N PRO A 645 7.67 29.83 11.87
CA PRO A 645 6.46 30.20 12.58
C PRO A 645 6.15 31.70 12.47
N GLN A 646 7.16 32.56 12.32
CA GLN A 646 6.96 33.98 12.10
C GLN A 646 6.35 34.28 10.72
N MET A 647 6.81 33.62 9.65
CA MET A 647 6.17 33.68 8.32
C MET A 647 4.74 33.13 8.35
N LEU A 648 4.48 32.07 9.14
CA LEU A 648 3.13 31.58 9.34
C LEU A 648 2.26 32.59 10.06
N TRP A 649 2.79 33.34 11.03
CA TRP A 649 2.08 34.41 11.72
C TRP A 649 1.82 35.62 10.84
N GLU A 650 2.82 36.04 10.08
CA GLU A 650 2.72 37.11 9.08
C GLU A 650 1.67 36.80 8.01
N LEU A 651 1.52 35.53 7.62
CA LEU A 651 0.45 35.07 6.71
C LEU A 651 -0.98 35.28 7.23
N PHE A 652 -1.16 35.51 8.54
CA PHE A 652 -2.45 35.74 9.19
C PHE A 652 -2.60 37.15 9.76
N ASP A 653 -1.75 38.11 9.35
CA ASP A 653 -1.65 39.43 9.97
C ASP A 653 -1.47 39.37 11.49
N CYS A 654 -0.89 38.29 12.01
CA CYS A 654 -0.63 38.14 13.43
C CYS A 654 0.76 38.71 13.74
N GLY A 655 0.82 39.75 14.57
CA GLY A 655 2.05 40.20 15.19
C GLY A 655 2.61 39.16 16.17
N PRO A 656 3.86 39.31 16.64
CA PRO A 656 4.53 38.34 17.51
C PRO A 656 3.77 38.00 18.81
N GLU A 657 2.95 38.94 19.28
CA GLU A 657 2.14 38.82 20.50
C GLU A 657 0.69 38.35 20.22
N ASP A 658 0.30 38.29 18.95
CA ASP A 658 -1.02 37.83 18.56
C ASP A 658 -1.12 36.31 18.66
N THR A 659 -2.33 35.83 18.91
CA THR A 659 -2.66 34.42 19.06
C THR A 659 -3.65 34.03 17.97
N ILE A 660 -3.51 32.82 17.42
CA ILE A 660 -4.45 32.30 16.43
C ILE A 660 -5.54 31.50 17.15
N THR A 661 -6.78 31.78 16.79
CA THR A 661 -7.97 31.01 17.21
C THR A 661 -7.99 29.63 16.56
N ASP A 662 -8.86 28.75 17.06
CA ASP A 662 -9.06 27.44 16.44
C ASP A 662 -9.49 27.55 14.97
N GLU A 663 -10.38 28.47 14.63
CA GLU A 663 -10.78 28.76 13.26
C GLU A 663 -9.59 29.16 12.37
N GLU A 664 -8.74 30.08 12.82
CA GLU A 664 -7.53 30.49 12.09
C GLU A 664 -6.53 29.35 11.95
N PHE A 665 -6.33 28.57 13.00
CA PHE A 665 -5.50 27.37 12.94
C PHE A 665 -6.03 26.36 11.93
N TYR A 666 -7.34 26.15 11.83
CA TYR A 666 -7.91 25.27 10.81
C TYR A 666 -7.71 25.81 9.40
N LEU A 667 -7.79 27.12 9.21
CA LEU A 667 -7.51 27.75 7.91
C LEU A 667 -6.03 27.64 7.56
N MET A 668 -5.14 27.79 8.55
CA MET A 668 -3.70 27.56 8.41
C MET A 668 -3.42 26.11 8.04
N MET A 669 -4.03 25.15 8.72
CA MET A 669 -3.85 23.73 8.42
C MET A 669 -4.48 23.35 7.08
N ARG A 670 -5.61 23.94 6.70
CA ARG A 670 -6.22 23.76 5.38
C ARG A 670 -5.30 24.26 4.27
N ALA A 671 -4.68 25.42 4.46
CA ALA A 671 -3.66 25.94 3.56
C ALA A 671 -2.42 25.03 3.53
N LEU A 672 -1.84 24.73 4.69
CA LEU A 672 -0.61 23.96 4.80
C LEU A 672 -0.75 22.51 4.33
N VAL A 673 -1.89 21.85 4.54
CA VAL A 673 -2.13 20.47 4.10
C VAL A 673 -2.28 20.40 2.56
N GLY A 674 -2.78 21.47 1.93
CA GLY A 674 -2.69 21.64 0.46
C GLY A 674 -1.26 21.84 -0.04
N VAL A 675 -0.37 22.41 0.80
CA VAL A 675 1.02 22.80 0.46
C VAL A 675 2.08 21.76 0.82
N ARG A 676 1.81 20.89 1.79
CA ARG A 676 2.77 20.04 2.53
C ARG A 676 3.55 18.99 1.72
N GLY A 677 3.55 19.07 0.39
CA GLY A 677 4.46 18.32 -0.48
C GLY A 677 5.85 18.95 -0.67
N ASN A 678 6.04 20.28 -0.51
CA ASN A 678 7.20 20.97 -1.12
C ASN A 678 7.97 22.02 -0.30
N ILE A 679 7.73 22.20 1.00
CA ILE A 679 8.46 23.21 1.82
C ILE A 679 9.99 22.96 1.81
N SER A 680 10.43 21.70 1.64
CA SER A 680 11.83 21.31 1.50
C SER A 680 12.51 21.80 0.21
N ALA A 681 11.82 21.68 -0.94
CA ALA A 681 12.37 22.10 -2.24
C ALA A 681 12.58 23.62 -2.30
N TRP A 682 11.71 24.40 -1.66
CA TRP A 682 11.80 25.86 -1.60
C TRP A 682 13.01 26.36 -0.80
N THR A 683 13.31 25.70 0.33
CA THR A 683 14.51 26.01 1.13
C THR A 683 15.79 25.86 0.30
N GLN A 684 15.87 24.86 -0.59
CA GLN A 684 17.04 24.64 -1.45
C GLN A 684 17.18 25.69 -2.54
N GLN A 685 16.07 26.15 -3.13
CA GLN A 685 16.09 27.18 -4.17
C GLN A 685 16.43 28.56 -3.59
N ALA A 686 15.90 28.89 -2.41
CA ALA A 686 16.24 30.11 -1.68
C ALA A 686 17.71 30.12 -1.20
N GLN A 687 18.25 28.99 -0.75
CA GLN A 687 19.66 28.86 -0.36
C GLN A 687 20.60 28.94 -1.57
N ALA A 688 20.22 28.37 -2.72
CA ALA A 688 21.01 28.47 -3.95
C ALA A 688 21.03 29.89 -4.53
N GLN A 689 19.95 30.67 -4.34
CA GLN A 689 19.86 32.07 -4.79
C GLN A 689 20.49 33.07 -3.81
N GLY A 690 20.59 32.74 -2.51
CA GLY A 690 21.22 33.59 -1.50
C GLY A 690 22.74 33.39 -1.33
N ALA A 691 23.34 32.43 -2.04
CA ALA A 691 24.79 32.17 -2.05
C ALA A 691 25.49 32.75 -3.29
N GLY A 692 24.79 33.58 -4.07
CA GLY A 692 25.29 34.26 -5.27
C GLY A 692 25.60 35.73 -5.02
#